data_AF-A0A820URY1-F1
#
_entry.id   AF-A0A820URY1-F1
#
_cell.length_a   1.000
_cell.length_b   1.000
_cell.length_c   1.000
_cell.angle_alpha   90.00
_cell.angle_beta   90.00
_cell.angle_gamma   90.00
#
_symmetry.space_group_name_H-M   'P 1'
#
loop_
_entity.id
_entity.type
_entity.pdbx_description
1 polymer ?
#
loop_
_entity_poly.entity_id
_entity_poly.type
_entity_poly.pdbx_seq_one_letter_code
_entity_poly.pdbx_strand_id
1 'polypeptide(L)'
;MVAKTKKSRSQSSVPNKSELLFKVGKDIPKWYSLENSTTLFSSSKNINDKHDKEKCQEIYRLECDLYRKLYQQDQSSDYQWLQTSLSTTSKDRLAALVTLIRRSPIHSIKELENLVNLLRSNIQHRRDALTIAEILEDVFINIYLPENRRLFFINQLPNQPITKQTAALAFVEETIKQLYSNFIDLLQQIAHDPIGQIRIKAISMLERLLSQRPEQEKRLLELIVDKLGDPDSNVAAKTLHLLNQLLEKHPGMKTVVVNEIERLLFRQNIRQSAQHYGLCCLTAIIFTSQDNDLANKLIKIYFALFRLFSVKENVSSKFFAILLGGVTRAISFAKVDLDNIIEHLNDLFRIVHSTNFKTSVRALQLLFRIVEQRSEIDERYYNALYKKLSEPEWKNSKMLSTFLNLIFKSMLKDSMESRIRAFIKRLLQLCLFNDVPFICGILLLISEIVKRHASGQRLLLFSQKTNLLSLENDKTTEDDDEEEHFHDVVSEDDQPLQIVPEVSSWNHKNLNKTNQNHLNHYDIYKRNPLYCGSDYTCLHELIFLKNHSHPTVALFAQNLFDGKSIDYNGNPLVDFNSMRFFDRFVYKNPKKQITKHELLRKKSRHAAGRLYLPKGVKAVAVDSNEYTRLNPAHIPADERFLYTFMKMRQENSELAQDNKKQKLSDEDIDDNESISSVSDDEFDKYLSKLKFKK
;
A
#
# COMPACT_ATOMS: atom_id res chain seq x y z
N MET A 1 2.58 60.14 -82.57
CA MET A 1 3.88 59.85 -81.94
C MET A 1 4.07 60.79 -80.75
N VAL A 2 3.88 60.31 -79.52
CA VAL A 2 4.17 61.05 -78.30
C VAL A 2 4.96 60.11 -77.39
N ALA A 3 6.20 60.48 -77.11
CA ALA A 3 7.16 59.70 -76.35
C ALA A 3 6.78 59.66 -74.85
N LYS A 4 6.68 58.45 -74.29
CA LYS A 4 6.60 58.22 -72.84
C LYS A 4 7.99 57.90 -72.31
N THR A 5 8.52 58.82 -71.51
CA THR A 5 9.70 58.67 -70.66
C THR A 5 9.55 57.49 -69.69
N LYS A 6 10.47 56.52 -69.77
CA LYS A 6 10.64 55.43 -68.80
C LYS A 6 11.16 55.99 -67.48
N LYS A 7 10.33 55.96 -66.42
CA LYS A 7 10.81 56.03 -65.03
C LYS A 7 11.42 54.68 -64.66
N SER A 8 12.71 54.68 -64.33
CA SER A 8 13.46 53.57 -63.77
C SER A 8 12.86 53.14 -62.43
N ARG A 9 12.28 51.94 -62.39
CA ARG A 9 11.80 51.28 -61.17
C ARG A 9 13.03 50.69 -60.46
N SER A 10 13.37 51.23 -59.30
CA SER A 10 14.40 50.72 -58.40
C SER A 10 14.15 49.24 -58.10
N GLN A 11 15.10 48.38 -58.50
CA GLN A 11 15.14 46.98 -58.12
C GLN A 11 15.35 46.90 -56.60
N SER A 12 14.34 46.44 -55.86
CA SER A 12 14.49 46.05 -54.46
C SER A 12 15.27 44.73 -54.40
N SER A 13 16.42 44.77 -53.74
CA SER A 13 17.29 43.63 -53.46
C SER A 13 16.53 42.45 -52.85
N VAL A 14 16.77 41.25 -53.37
CA VAL A 14 16.20 39.99 -52.91
C VAL A 14 16.83 39.62 -51.56
N PRO A 15 16.04 39.41 -50.47
CA PRO A 15 16.58 38.98 -49.19
C PRO A 15 17.08 37.54 -49.29
N ASN A 16 18.30 37.29 -48.81
CA ASN A 16 18.98 36.00 -48.93
C ASN A 16 18.72 35.15 -47.66
N LYS A 17 18.64 33.82 -47.77
CA LYS A 17 18.42 32.91 -46.60
C LYS A 17 19.49 33.05 -45.50
N SER A 18 20.63 33.71 -45.80
CA SER A 18 21.71 34.04 -44.86
C SER A 18 21.44 35.26 -43.97
N GLU A 19 20.37 36.03 -44.22
CA GLU A 19 20.02 37.22 -43.43
C GLU A 19 19.18 36.92 -42.18
N LEU A 20 18.66 35.69 -42.04
CA LEU A 20 17.94 35.26 -40.84
C LEU A 20 18.91 35.10 -39.66
N LEU A 21 18.55 35.69 -38.51
CA LEU A 21 19.25 35.49 -37.24
C LEU A 21 19.17 34.03 -36.80
N PHE A 22 18.12 33.29 -37.19
CA PHE A 22 17.98 31.86 -36.94
C PHE A 22 17.89 31.07 -38.25
N LYS A 23 18.76 30.07 -38.43
CA LYS A 23 18.71 29.18 -39.61
C LYS A 23 17.41 28.36 -39.58
N VAL A 24 16.91 27.94 -40.74
CA VAL A 24 15.70 27.11 -40.89
C VAL A 24 16.00 25.88 -41.75
N GLY A 25 15.71 24.67 -41.26
CA GLY A 25 16.13 23.39 -41.86
C GLY A 25 15.93 22.17 -40.95
N LYS A 26 16.07 20.95 -41.49
CA LYS A 26 15.82 19.67 -40.78
C LYS A 26 16.91 19.30 -39.76
N ASP A 27 18.11 19.87 -39.85
CA ASP A 27 19.30 19.47 -39.07
C ASP A 27 19.75 20.52 -38.03
N ILE A 28 18.82 21.33 -37.51
CA ILE A 28 19.16 22.39 -36.54
C ILE A 28 18.94 21.85 -35.11
N PRO A 29 19.89 22.07 -34.18
CA PRO A 29 19.71 21.69 -32.79
C PRO A 29 18.52 22.48 -32.19
N LYS A 30 17.81 21.90 -31.21
CA LYS A 30 16.57 22.48 -30.65
C LYS A 30 16.80 23.94 -30.25
N TRP A 31 15.81 24.83 -30.43
CA TRP A 31 16.02 26.28 -30.31
C TRP A 31 16.68 26.72 -28.98
N TYR A 32 16.43 26.00 -27.89
CA TYR A 32 17.02 26.24 -26.56
C TYR A 32 18.47 25.76 -26.39
N SER A 33 19.08 25.19 -27.43
CA SER A 33 20.50 24.78 -27.49
C SER A 33 21.35 25.67 -28.41
N LEU A 34 20.72 26.62 -29.11
CA LEU A 34 21.45 27.72 -29.73
C LEU A 34 21.86 28.69 -28.63
N GLU A 35 23.17 28.72 -28.38
CA GLU A 35 23.91 29.49 -27.37
C GLU A 35 23.95 28.86 -25.96
N ASN A 36 25.18 28.76 -25.43
CA ASN A 36 25.55 28.27 -24.11
C ASN A 36 24.81 29.03 -22.99
N SER A 37 23.56 28.64 -22.74
CA SER A 37 22.65 29.22 -21.75
C SER A 37 23.08 28.96 -20.30
N THR A 38 24.17 28.22 -20.09
CA THR A 38 24.66 27.82 -18.76
C THR A 38 25.72 28.76 -18.18
N THR A 39 26.40 29.59 -18.98
CA THR A 39 27.60 30.33 -18.51
C THR A 39 27.44 31.84 -18.35
N LEU A 40 26.34 32.46 -18.80
CA LEU A 40 26.28 33.92 -18.93
C LEU A 40 25.56 34.67 -17.79
N PHE A 41 24.84 34.03 -16.88
CA PHE A 41 23.78 34.74 -16.12
C PHE A 41 23.95 34.74 -14.59
N SER A 42 25.19 34.75 -14.09
CA SER A 42 25.49 34.87 -12.66
C SER A 42 25.71 36.33 -12.20
N SER A 43 24.74 37.22 -12.37
CA SER A 43 24.65 38.45 -11.55
C SER A 43 23.39 39.24 -11.88
N SER A 44 22.45 39.27 -10.96
CA SER A 44 21.25 40.11 -11.02
C SER A 44 21.57 41.55 -10.60
N LYS A 45 21.35 42.53 -11.48
CA LYS A 45 20.94 43.88 -11.09
C LYS A 45 19.96 44.46 -12.11
N ASN A 46 18.83 44.95 -11.58
CA ASN A 46 17.72 45.58 -12.29
C ASN A 46 18.14 46.84 -13.04
N ILE A 47 17.85 46.93 -14.35
CA ILE A 47 17.89 48.18 -15.12
C ILE A 47 16.67 48.25 -16.06
N ASN A 48 15.89 49.33 -15.93
CA ASN A 48 14.84 49.87 -16.81
C ASN A 48 14.04 48.91 -17.74
N ASP A 49 13.16 48.12 -17.12
CA ASP A 49 12.28 47.07 -17.68
C ASP A 49 11.42 47.37 -18.93
N LYS A 50 11.21 48.63 -19.34
CA LYS A 50 10.31 48.94 -20.47
C LYS A 50 11.03 49.18 -21.80
N HIS A 51 12.13 49.92 -21.80
CA HIS A 51 12.81 50.29 -23.05
C HIS A 51 13.63 49.16 -23.67
N ASP A 52 14.02 48.15 -22.90
CA ASP A 52 14.72 46.99 -23.44
C ASP A 52 13.76 45.91 -23.96
N LYS A 53 12.56 45.76 -23.36
CA LYS A 53 11.51 44.84 -23.87
C LYS A 53 10.97 45.25 -25.24
N GLU A 54 10.69 46.54 -25.43
CA GLU A 54 10.20 47.06 -26.72
C GLU A 54 11.22 46.85 -27.83
N LYS A 55 12.51 47.06 -27.56
CA LYS A 55 13.60 46.83 -28.51
C LYS A 55 13.77 45.35 -28.85
N CYS A 56 13.73 44.46 -27.86
CA CYS A 56 13.79 43.00 -28.10
C CYS A 56 12.58 42.52 -28.91
N GLN A 57 11.40 43.07 -28.65
CA GLN A 57 10.20 42.79 -29.42
C GLN A 57 10.30 43.29 -30.86
N GLU A 58 10.86 44.48 -31.09
CA GLU A 58 11.06 45.03 -32.43
C GLU A 58 12.06 44.19 -33.25
N ILE A 59 13.19 43.80 -32.65
CA ILE A 59 14.18 42.89 -33.27
C ILE A 59 13.52 41.57 -33.67
N TYR A 60 12.73 40.98 -32.77
CA TYR A 60 12.01 39.73 -33.06
C TYR A 60 10.93 39.90 -34.14
N ARG A 61 10.21 41.02 -34.16
CA ARG A 61 9.21 41.33 -35.20
C ARG A 61 9.85 41.42 -36.58
N LEU A 62 10.97 42.14 -36.69
CA LEU A 62 11.71 42.28 -37.95
C LEU A 62 12.18 40.92 -38.47
N GLU A 63 12.70 40.06 -37.58
CA GLU A 63 13.10 38.69 -37.92
C GLU A 63 11.91 37.85 -38.43
N CYS A 64 10.75 37.93 -37.76
CA CYS A 64 9.54 37.22 -38.19
C CYS A 64 9.01 37.71 -39.55
N ASP A 65 9.09 39.00 -39.82
CA ASP A 65 8.60 39.58 -41.06
C ASP A 65 9.55 39.26 -42.23
N LEU A 66 10.86 39.16 -41.99
CA LEU A 66 11.83 38.62 -42.94
C LEU A 66 11.52 37.14 -43.25
N TYR A 67 11.28 36.32 -42.22
CA TYR A 67 10.91 34.92 -42.40
C TYR A 67 9.61 34.76 -43.21
N ARG A 68 8.56 35.54 -42.92
CA ARG A 68 7.30 35.49 -43.69
C ARG A 68 7.50 35.87 -45.15
N LYS A 69 8.31 36.88 -45.46
CA LYS A 69 8.60 37.30 -46.84
C LYS A 69 9.33 36.21 -47.61
N LEU A 70 10.32 35.56 -47.00
CA LEU A 70 11.02 34.42 -47.59
C LEU A 70 10.06 33.23 -47.81
N TYR A 71 9.17 32.97 -46.84
CA TYR A 71 8.24 31.87 -46.92
C TYR A 71 7.13 32.06 -47.98
N GLN A 72 6.67 33.29 -48.19
CA GLN A 72 5.72 33.64 -49.26
C GLN A 72 6.33 33.48 -50.67
N GLN A 73 7.66 33.57 -50.78
CA GLN A 73 8.36 33.42 -52.05
C GLN A 73 8.62 31.94 -52.41
N ASP A 74 8.76 31.07 -51.41
CA ASP A 74 8.81 29.61 -51.58
C ASP A 74 7.39 29.08 -51.92
N GLN A 75 6.90 29.29 -53.17
CA GLN A 75 5.62 28.78 -53.71
C GLN A 75 5.58 27.24 -53.86
N SER A 76 6.00 26.52 -52.83
CA SER A 76 5.97 25.06 -52.75
C SER A 76 4.52 24.55 -52.66
N SER A 77 4.28 23.32 -53.14
CA SER A 77 3.01 22.61 -52.93
C SER A 77 2.63 22.54 -51.44
N ASP A 78 3.62 22.42 -50.56
CA ASP A 78 3.45 22.43 -49.11
C ASP A 78 2.91 23.76 -48.58
N TYR A 79 3.37 24.89 -49.15
CA TYR A 79 2.88 26.22 -48.81
C TYR A 79 1.41 26.38 -49.19
N GLN A 80 1.05 25.95 -50.40
CA GLN A 80 -0.32 25.99 -50.90
C GLN A 80 -1.25 25.11 -50.06
N TRP A 81 -0.82 23.87 -49.75
CA TRP A 81 -1.56 22.99 -48.84
C TRP A 81 -1.76 23.64 -47.47
N LEU A 82 -0.71 24.23 -46.87
CA LEU A 82 -0.81 24.91 -45.57
C LEU A 82 -1.78 26.09 -45.60
N GLN A 83 -1.78 26.90 -46.66
CA GLN A 83 -2.73 28.00 -46.81
C GLN A 83 -4.17 27.51 -46.93
N THR A 84 -4.41 26.47 -47.74
CA THR A 84 -5.73 25.87 -47.86
C THR A 84 -6.17 25.26 -46.53
N SER A 85 -5.33 24.47 -45.87
CA SER A 85 -5.63 23.80 -44.60
C SER A 85 -5.84 24.75 -43.42
N LEU A 86 -5.25 25.95 -43.42
CA LEU A 86 -5.54 26.98 -42.42
C LEU A 86 -6.96 27.55 -42.54
N SER A 87 -7.54 27.51 -43.75
CA SER A 87 -8.86 28.05 -44.08
C SER A 87 -10.00 27.02 -44.04
N THR A 88 -9.68 25.72 -43.97
CA THR A 88 -10.65 24.62 -43.99
C THR A 88 -11.04 24.18 -42.56
N THR A 89 -11.34 22.90 -42.37
CA THR A 89 -11.89 22.30 -41.14
C THR A 89 -11.05 22.60 -39.90
N SER A 90 -11.67 22.66 -38.71
CA SER A 90 -10.96 22.87 -37.43
C SER A 90 -9.82 21.88 -37.20
N LYS A 91 -9.97 20.60 -37.60
CA LYS A 91 -8.91 19.58 -37.53
C LYS A 91 -7.75 19.85 -38.48
N ASP A 92 -8.05 20.24 -39.72
CA ASP A 92 -7.05 20.56 -40.74
C ASP A 92 -6.29 21.82 -40.35
N ARG A 93 -7.00 22.80 -39.78
CA ARG A 93 -6.41 24.01 -39.21
C ARG A 93 -5.46 23.70 -38.07
N LEU A 94 -5.83 22.79 -37.15
CA LEU A 94 -4.95 22.36 -36.06
C LEU A 94 -3.71 21.62 -36.60
N ALA A 95 -3.86 20.72 -37.57
CA ALA A 95 -2.75 20.01 -38.19
C ALA A 95 -1.79 20.96 -38.93
N ALA A 96 -2.32 21.95 -39.64
CA ALA A 96 -1.54 22.99 -40.31
C ALA A 96 -0.75 23.83 -39.30
N LEU A 97 -1.38 24.26 -38.19
CA LEU A 97 -0.71 25.02 -37.12
C LEU A 97 0.44 24.23 -36.48
N VAL A 98 0.22 22.95 -36.17
CA VAL A 98 1.28 22.07 -35.62
C VAL A 98 2.43 21.90 -36.61
N THR A 99 2.12 21.78 -37.91
CA THR A 99 3.13 21.62 -38.96
C THR A 99 4.00 22.88 -39.11
N LEU A 100 3.39 24.07 -39.03
CA LEU A 100 4.11 25.34 -39.01
C LEU A 100 5.06 25.43 -37.82
N ILE A 101 4.55 25.11 -36.63
CA ILE A 101 5.34 25.14 -35.38
C ILE A 101 6.53 24.17 -35.44
N ARG A 102 6.34 22.96 -35.99
CA ARG A 102 7.42 21.98 -36.13
C ARG A 102 8.51 22.44 -37.12
N ARG A 103 8.15 23.23 -38.13
CA ARG A 103 9.09 23.68 -39.17
C ARG A 103 9.99 24.82 -38.70
N SER A 104 9.45 25.76 -37.92
CA SER A 104 10.27 26.77 -37.22
C SER A 104 9.63 27.18 -35.89
N PRO A 105 10.11 26.62 -34.75
CA PRO A 105 9.56 26.95 -33.43
C PRO A 105 9.72 28.42 -33.05
N ILE A 106 10.84 29.04 -33.44
CA ILE A 106 11.18 30.41 -33.03
C ILE A 106 10.25 31.42 -33.72
N HIS A 107 9.95 31.23 -35.00
CA HIS A 107 9.14 32.19 -35.77
C HIS A 107 7.63 31.94 -35.64
N SER A 108 7.21 30.79 -35.09
CA SER A 108 5.80 30.37 -35.02
C SER A 108 5.09 30.64 -33.69
N ILE A 109 5.53 31.66 -32.94
CA ILE A 109 4.91 32.02 -31.65
C ILE A 109 3.49 32.54 -31.83
N LYS A 110 3.19 33.29 -32.91
CA LYS A 110 1.82 33.77 -33.19
C LYS A 110 0.86 32.62 -33.43
N GLU A 111 1.34 31.54 -34.06
CA GLU A 111 0.59 30.32 -34.29
C GLU A 111 0.36 29.56 -32.98
N LEU A 112 1.32 29.58 -32.04
CA LEU A 112 1.14 29.07 -30.68
C LEU A 112 0.11 29.90 -29.89
N GLU A 113 0.17 31.23 -29.97
CA GLU A 113 -0.84 32.13 -29.39
C GLU A 113 -2.23 31.82 -29.95
N ASN A 114 -2.33 31.59 -31.26
CA ASN A 114 -3.58 31.19 -31.91
C ASN A 114 -4.10 29.86 -31.36
N LEU A 115 -3.25 28.86 -31.14
CA LEU A 115 -3.66 27.58 -30.55
C LEU A 115 -4.17 27.75 -29.11
N VAL A 116 -3.50 28.56 -28.28
CA VAL A 116 -3.95 28.86 -26.91
C VAL A 116 -5.29 29.61 -26.92
N ASN A 117 -5.47 30.55 -27.86
CA ASN A 117 -6.72 31.28 -28.02
C ASN A 117 -7.86 30.38 -28.55
N LEU A 118 -7.56 29.42 -29.44
CA LEU A 118 -8.53 28.42 -29.89
C LEU A 118 -8.96 27.50 -28.75
N LEU A 119 -8.03 27.12 -27.86
CA LEU A 119 -8.39 26.40 -26.63
C LEU A 119 -9.34 27.24 -25.78
N ARG A 120 -9.02 28.53 -25.59
CA ARG A 120 -9.83 29.47 -24.80
C ARG A 120 -11.24 29.65 -25.37
N SER A 121 -11.41 29.73 -26.69
CA SER A 121 -12.73 29.85 -27.31
C SER A 121 -13.54 28.55 -27.23
N ASN A 122 -12.86 27.40 -27.29
CA ASN A 122 -13.52 26.10 -27.44
C ASN A 122 -13.70 25.35 -26.11
N ILE A 123 -13.44 25.95 -24.95
CA ILE A 123 -13.57 25.29 -23.63
C ILE A 123 -14.97 24.68 -23.42
N GLN A 124 -16.02 25.33 -23.93
CA GLN A 124 -17.39 24.82 -23.86
C GLN A 124 -17.59 23.53 -24.69
N HIS A 125 -16.85 23.41 -25.80
CA HIS A 125 -16.84 22.24 -26.67
C HIS A 125 -15.84 21.20 -26.15
N ARG A 126 -16.22 20.49 -25.10
CA ARG A 126 -15.42 19.49 -24.35
C ARG A 126 -14.53 18.59 -25.21
N ARG A 127 -15.03 18.03 -26.31
CA ARG A 127 -14.25 17.13 -27.20
C ARG A 127 -13.13 17.88 -27.91
N ASP A 128 -13.44 19.05 -28.46
CA ASP A 128 -12.47 19.88 -29.17
C ASP A 128 -11.47 20.52 -28.21
N ALA A 129 -11.92 20.94 -27.02
CA ALA A 129 -11.02 21.42 -25.97
C ALA A 129 -9.98 20.36 -25.57
N LEU A 130 -10.40 19.10 -25.39
CA LEU A 130 -9.50 18.01 -25.04
C LEU A 130 -8.50 17.70 -26.15
N THR A 131 -8.95 17.64 -27.42
CA THR A 131 -8.03 17.37 -28.54
C THR A 131 -7.02 18.50 -28.72
N ILE A 132 -7.47 19.76 -28.62
CA ILE A 132 -6.58 20.93 -28.69
C ILE A 132 -5.60 20.92 -27.52
N ALA A 133 -6.05 20.60 -26.31
CA ALA A 133 -5.18 20.55 -25.15
C ALA A 133 -4.15 19.41 -25.25
N GLU A 134 -4.53 18.22 -25.76
CA GLU A 134 -3.61 17.10 -26.01
C GLU A 134 -2.53 17.49 -27.05
N ILE A 135 -2.91 18.24 -28.08
CA ILE A 135 -1.98 18.78 -29.09
C ILE A 135 -1.05 19.84 -28.49
N LEU A 136 -1.59 20.78 -27.72
CA LEU A 136 -0.80 21.82 -27.05
C LEU A 136 0.20 21.21 -26.08
N GLU A 137 -0.20 20.18 -25.34
CA GLU A 137 0.69 19.44 -24.46
C GLU A 137 1.86 18.80 -25.25
N ASP A 138 1.57 18.11 -26.37
CA ASP A 138 2.60 17.54 -27.24
C ASP A 138 3.58 18.61 -27.76
N VAL A 139 3.04 19.75 -28.19
CA VAL A 139 3.82 20.90 -28.68
C VAL A 139 4.71 21.50 -27.59
N PHE A 140 4.17 21.72 -26.39
CA PHE A 140 4.96 22.25 -25.27
C PHE A 140 6.05 21.28 -24.84
N ILE A 141 5.73 19.99 -24.72
CA ILE A 141 6.69 18.97 -24.30
C ILE A 141 7.77 18.77 -25.35
N ASN A 142 7.43 18.58 -26.62
CA ASN A 142 8.41 18.12 -27.61
C ASN A 142 9.19 19.25 -28.29
N ILE A 143 8.62 20.46 -28.35
CA ILE A 143 9.14 21.55 -29.17
C ILE A 143 9.64 22.72 -28.31
N TYR A 144 8.82 23.20 -27.38
CA TYR A 144 9.10 24.46 -26.69
C TYR A 144 9.82 24.31 -25.35
N LEU A 145 9.41 23.40 -24.47
CA LEU A 145 10.00 23.32 -23.14
C LEU A 145 11.41 22.69 -23.19
N PRO A 146 12.41 23.24 -22.49
CA PRO A 146 13.72 22.60 -22.33
C PRO A 146 13.65 21.36 -21.43
N GLU A 147 14.59 20.41 -21.60
CA GLU A 147 14.59 19.14 -20.83
C GLU A 147 15.18 19.34 -19.43
N ASN A 148 16.27 20.13 -19.35
CA ASN A 148 17.10 20.21 -18.15
C ASN A 148 17.03 21.58 -17.44
N ARG A 149 16.22 22.53 -17.94
CA ARG A 149 16.15 23.88 -17.38
C ARG A 149 14.74 24.47 -17.43
N ARG A 150 14.49 25.42 -16.53
CA ARG A 150 13.32 26.29 -16.53
C ARG A 150 13.49 27.45 -17.52
N LEU A 151 12.38 28.02 -17.98
CA LEU A 151 12.36 29.21 -18.84
C LEU A 151 12.68 30.46 -18.00
N PHE A 152 13.43 31.40 -18.58
CA PHE A 152 13.80 32.63 -17.89
C PHE A 152 12.81 33.78 -18.16
N PHE A 153 12.82 34.79 -17.29
CA PHE A 153 12.18 36.08 -17.57
C PHE A 153 13.22 37.04 -18.16
N ILE A 154 12.80 38.01 -18.98
CA ILE A 154 13.72 39.00 -19.60
C ILE A 154 14.55 39.72 -18.53
N ASN A 155 14.00 39.91 -17.33
CA ASN A 155 14.67 40.59 -16.22
C ASN A 155 15.89 39.82 -15.62
N GLN A 156 16.23 38.63 -16.14
CA GLN A 156 17.34 37.79 -15.66
C GLN A 156 18.54 37.77 -16.63
N LEU A 157 18.54 38.62 -17.67
CA LEU A 157 19.66 38.80 -18.60
C LEU A 157 20.89 39.45 -17.91
N PRO A 158 22.13 39.17 -18.35
CA PRO A 158 23.36 39.71 -17.80
C PRO A 158 23.75 40.99 -18.52
N ASN A 159 24.50 41.86 -17.86
CA ASN A 159 24.93 43.18 -18.37
C ASN A 159 26.04 43.12 -19.47
N GLN A 160 26.20 42.02 -20.18
CA GLN A 160 27.16 41.92 -21.30
C GLN A 160 26.52 42.38 -22.62
N PRO A 161 27.28 42.80 -23.65
CA PRO A 161 26.71 43.30 -24.90
C PRO A 161 25.89 42.18 -25.57
N ILE A 162 24.57 42.35 -25.51
CA ILE A 162 23.57 41.40 -25.97
C ILE A 162 23.64 41.34 -27.50
N THR A 163 24.04 40.19 -28.06
CA THR A 163 23.88 39.92 -29.49
C THR A 163 22.41 40.04 -29.86
N LYS A 164 22.07 40.59 -31.04
CA LYS A 164 20.67 40.68 -31.51
C LYS A 164 19.91 39.33 -31.43
N GLN A 165 20.62 38.21 -31.56
CA GLN A 165 20.13 36.84 -31.35
C GLN A 165 19.72 36.57 -29.89
N THR A 166 20.61 36.80 -28.91
CA THR A 166 20.29 36.65 -27.47
C THR A 166 19.11 37.52 -27.02
N ALA A 167 18.99 38.75 -27.54
CA ALA A 167 17.87 39.65 -27.25
C ALA A 167 16.54 39.09 -27.76
N ALA A 168 16.53 38.58 -29.01
CA ALA A 168 15.35 37.96 -29.59
C ALA A 168 14.97 36.67 -28.85
N LEU A 169 15.93 35.80 -28.50
CA LEU A 169 15.69 34.57 -27.74
C LEU A 169 15.08 34.84 -26.37
N ALA A 170 15.56 35.85 -25.64
CA ALA A 170 15.00 36.19 -24.33
C ALA A 170 13.54 36.66 -24.41
N PHE A 171 13.17 37.43 -25.45
CA PHE A 171 11.79 37.80 -25.70
C PHE A 171 10.90 36.59 -26.01
N VAL A 172 11.43 35.65 -26.82
CA VAL A 172 10.76 34.39 -27.13
C VAL A 172 10.54 33.55 -25.88
N GLU A 173 11.56 33.41 -25.01
CA GLU A 173 11.43 32.67 -23.75
C GLU A 173 10.35 33.24 -22.82
N GLU A 174 10.31 34.56 -22.63
CA GLU A 174 9.29 35.19 -21.79
C GLU A 174 7.88 34.99 -22.36
N THR A 175 7.73 35.12 -23.68
CA THR A 175 6.44 34.93 -24.35
C THR A 175 5.96 33.48 -24.20
N ILE A 176 6.83 32.50 -24.42
CA ILE A 176 6.51 31.08 -24.21
C ILE A 176 6.11 30.82 -22.76
N LYS A 177 6.82 31.42 -21.79
CA LYS A 177 6.51 31.26 -20.36
C LYS A 177 5.14 31.82 -19.99
N GLN A 178 4.77 32.98 -20.53
CA GLN A 178 3.43 33.57 -20.35
C GLN A 178 2.35 32.70 -20.98
N LEU A 179 2.58 32.19 -22.20
CA LEU A 179 1.64 31.31 -22.89
C LEU A 179 1.47 29.97 -22.18
N TYR A 180 2.54 29.40 -21.65
CA TYR A 180 2.49 28.18 -20.85
C TYR A 180 1.70 28.39 -19.56
N SER A 181 1.90 29.52 -18.88
CA SER A 181 1.09 29.89 -17.70
C SER A 181 -0.39 29.98 -18.05
N ASN A 182 -0.73 30.69 -19.14
CA ASN A 182 -2.11 30.79 -19.63
C ASN A 182 -2.70 29.42 -20.01
N PHE A 183 -1.90 28.52 -20.58
CA PHE A 183 -2.31 27.16 -20.89
C PHE A 183 -2.63 26.36 -19.62
N ILE A 184 -1.82 26.48 -18.56
CA ILE A 184 -2.10 25.85 -17.27
C ILE A 184 -3.39 26.39 -16.64
N ASP A 185 -3.64 27.70 -16.74
CA ASP A 185 -4.90 28.31 -16.30
C ASP A 185 -6.12 27.74 -17.03
N LEU A 186 -6.02 27.53 -18.35
CA LEU A 186 -7.06 26.89 -19.15
C LEU A 186 -7.23 25.41 -18.78
N LEU A 187 -6.13 24.68 -18.57
CA LEU A 187 -6.17 23.27 -18.18
C LEU A 187 -6.76 23.10 -16.77
N GLN A 188 -6.51 24.04 -15.85
CA GLN A 188 -7.16 24.11 -14.55
C GLN A 188 -8.68 24.26 -14.70
N GLN A 189 -9.18 25.08 -15.62
CA GLN A 189 -10.63 25.18 -15.88
C GLN A 189 -11.20 23.85 -16.38
N ILE A 190 -10.52 23.16 -17.31
CA ILE A 190 -10.93 21.83 -17.79
C ILE A 190 -10.92 20.80 -16.65
N ALA A 191 -9.95 20.89 -15.73
CA ALA A 191 -9.87 20.01 -14.56
C ALA A 191 -11.01 20.25 -13.54
N HIS A 192 -11.81 21.31 -13.67
CA HIS A 192 -13.00 21.59 -12.87
C HIS A 192 -14.33 21.28 -13.59
N ASP A 193 -14.28 20.68 -14.79
CA ASP A 193 -15.50 20.31 -15.53
C ASP A 193 -16.38 19.33 -14.71
N PRO A 194 -17.71 19.42 -14.79
CA PRO A 194 -18.63 18.52 -14.09
C PRO A 194 -18.43 17.02 -14.42
N ILE A 195 -17.89 16.68 -15.60
CA ILE A 195 -17.73 15.29 -16.05
C ILE A 195 -16.40 14.70 -15.53
N GLY A 196 -16.49 13.62 -14.75
CA GLY A 196 -15.34 12.96 -14.14
C GLY A 196 -14.28 12.45 -15.14
N GLN A 197 -14.70 11.91 -16.29
CA GLN A 197 -13.77 11.43 -17.33
C GLN A 197 -12.89 12.54 -17.92
N ILE A 198 -13.44 13.76 -18.03
CA ILE A 198 -12.70 14.93 -18.54
C ILE A 198 -11.68 15.37 -17.50
N ARG A 199 -12.07 15.42 -16.22
CA ARG A 199 -11.15 15.69 -15.11
C ARG A 199 -10.01 14.68 -15.06
N ILE A 200 -10.29 13.38 -15.24
CA ILE A 200 -9.26 12.32 -15.30
C ILE A 200 -8.25 12.59 -16.42
N LYS A 201 -8.73 12.94 -17.62
CA LYS A 201 -7.85 13.29 -18.74
C LYS A 201 -7.00 14.51 -18.41
N ALA A 202 -7.59 15.60 -17.93
CA ALA A 202 -6.87 16.81 -17.55
C ALA A 202 -5.78 16.55 -16.49
N ILE A 203 -6.08 15.74 -15.46
CA ILE A 203 -5.09 15.36 -14.43
C ILE A 203 -3.97 14.50 -15.02
N SER A 204 -4.27 13.62 -15.97
CA SER A 204 -3.26 12.80 -16.65
C SER A 204 -2.32 13.68 -17.49
N MET A 205 -2.85 14.76 -18.09
CA MET A 205 -2.06 15.75 -18.82
C MET A 205 -1.18 16.57 -17.87
N LEU A 206 -1.73 17.00 -16.72
CA LEU A 206 -0.95 17.71 -15.69
C LEU A 206 0.20 16.86 -15.15
N GLU A 207 -0.03 15.56 -14.85
CA GLU A 207 1.04 14.65 -14.41
C GLU A 207 2.10 14.45 -15.51
N ARG A 208 1.68 14.31 -16.77
CA ARG A 208 2.61 14.14 -17.88
C ARG A 208 3.48 15.37 -18.10
N LEU A 209 2.92 16.58 -17.99
CA LEU A 209 3.68 17.84 -17.99
C LEU A 209 4.70 17.89 -16.84
N LEU A 210 4.26 17.59 -15.61
CA LEU A 210 5.12 17.60 -14.42
C LEU A 210 6.22 16.52 -14.48
N SER A 211 5.92 15.34 -15.03
CA SER A 211 6.85 14.22 -15.09
C SER A 211 7.95 14.45 -16.13
N GLN A 212 7.69 15.20 -17.19
CA GLN A 212 8.61 15.36 -18.31
C GLN A 212 9.42 16.66 -18.28
N ARG A 213 8.89 17.74 -17.70
CA ARG A 213 9.48 19.08 -17.81
C ARG A 213 9.51 19.81 -16.46
N PRO A 214 10.60 20.54 -16.13
CA PRO A 214 10.76 21.20 -14.83
C PRO A 214 10.07 22.57 -14.70
N GLU A 215 9.27 22.99 -15.69
CA GLU A 215 8.63 24.32 -15.72
C GLU A 215 7.34 24.36 -14.88
N GLN A 216 7.19 25.40 -14.04
CA GLN A 216 6.05 25.57 -13.11
C GLN A 216 5.70 24.34 -12.24
N GLU A 217 6.68 23.49 -11.88
CA GLU A 217 6.49 22.25 -11.10
C GLU A 217 5.60 22.42 -9.86
N LYS A 218 5.84 23.47 -9.07
CA LYS A 218 5.08 23.75 -7.84
C LYS A 218 3.60 23.96 -8.14
N ARG A 219 3.30 24.76 -9.17
CA ARG A 219 1.92 25.07 -9.57
C ARG A 219 1.21 23.83 -10.10
N LEU A 220 1.88 23.04 -10.95
CA LEU A 220 1.34 21.79 -11.46
C LEU A 220 1.05 20.80 -10.32
N LEU A 221 1.97 20.69 -9.36
CA LEU A 221 1.80 19.82 -8.20
C LEU A 221 0.64 20.26 -7.32
N GLU A 222 0.51 21.55 -7.02
CA GLU A 222 -0.64 22.11 -6.28
C GLU A 222 -1.97 21.72 -6.95
N LEU A 223 -2.07 21.89 -8.27
CA LEU A 223 -3.27 21.53 -9.04
C LEU A 223 -3.58 20.03 -9.01
N ILE A 224 -2.56 19.17 -9.08
CA ILE A 224 -2.74 17.71 -9.01
C ILE A 224 -3.16 17.30 -7.59
N VAL A 225 -2.50 17.82 -6.56
CA VAL A 225 -2.76 17.50 -5.15
C VAL A 225 -4.16 17.97 -4.75
N ASP A 226 -4.61 19.14 -5.19
CA ASP A 226 -5.98 19.63 -4.97
C ASP A 226 -7.04 18.63 -5.48
N LYS A 227 -6.76 17.88 -6.55
CA LYS A 227 -7.66 16.85 -7.09
C LYS A 227 -7.70 15.55 -6.28
N LEU A 228 -6.89 15.39 -5.24
CA LEU A 228 -7.13 14.35 -4.22
C LEU A 228 -8.42 14.59 -3.45
N GLY A 229 -8.91 15.84 -3.40
CA GLY A 229 -10.16 16.22 -2.76
C GLY A 229 -11.38 16.27 -3.67
N ASP A 230 -11.31 15.72 -4.88
CA ASP A 230 -12.42 15.69 -5.83
C ASP A 230 -13.66 14.96 -5.25
N PRO A 231 -14.89 15.41 -5.52
CA PRO A 231 -16.10 14.68 -5.11
C PRO A 231 -16.20 13.27 -5.71
N ASP A 232 -15.64 13.05 -6.91
CA ASP A 232 -15.64 11.73 -7.55
C ASP A 232 -14.45 10.88 -7.07
N SER A 233 -14.78 9.78 -6.40
CA SER A 233 -13.81 8.79 -5.92
C SER A 233 -12.90 8.22 -7.00
N ASN A 234 -13.38 8.12 -8.25
CA ASN A 234 -12.58 7.61 -9.36
C ASN A 234 -11.48 8.60 -9.76
N VAL A 235 -11.80 9.89 -9.75
CA VAL A 235 -10.86 10.97 -10.04
C VAL A 235 -9.78 10.99 -8.96
N ALA A 236 -10.17 11.02 -7.68
CA ALA A 236 -9.22 11.01 -6.56
C ALA A 236 -8.33 9.75 -6.53
N ALA A 237 -8.89 8.57 -6.83
CA ALA A 237 -8.12 7.33 -6.92
C ALA A 237 -7.13 7.34 -8.10
N LYS A 238 -7.51 7.93 -9.23
CA LYS A 238 -6.61 8.10 -10.38
C LYS A 238 -5.49 9.09 -10.07
N THR A 239 -5.78 10.20 -9.39
CA THR A 239 -4.79 11.16 -8.91
C THR A 239 -3.77 10.49 -7.98
N LEU A 240 -4.25 9.69 -7.02
CA LEU A 240 -3.39 8.89 -6.13
C LEU A 240 -2.46 7.97 -6.92
N HIS A 241 -2.97 7.28 -7.93
CA HIS A 241 -2.17 6.39 -8.77
C HIS A 241 -1.11 7.15 -9.58
N LEU A 242 -1.48 8.30 -10.15
CA LEU A 242 -0.57 9.16 -10.93
C LEU A 242 0.54 9.74 -10.06
N LEU A 243 0.24 10.20 -8.84
CA LEU A 243 1.26 10.66 -7.88
C LEU A 243 2.23 9.54 -7.50
N ASN A 244 1.74 8.31 -7.28
CA ASN A 244 2.63 7.18 -7.01
C ASN A 244 3.52 6.85 -8.21
N GLN A 245 2.99 6.93 -9.43
CA GLN A 245 3.78 6.74 -10.65
C GLN A 245 4.85 7.83 -10.82
N LEU A 246 4.53 9.08 -10.47
CA LEU A 246 5.47 10.19 -10.47
C LEU A 246 6.62 9.94 -9.48
N LEU A 247 6.31 9.50 -8.26
CA LEU A 247 7.31 9.18 -7.23
C LEU A 247 8.18 7.97 -7.59
N GLU A 248 7.66 7.01 -8.36
CA GLU A 248 8.45 5.90 -8.91
C GLU A 248 9.48 6.38 -9.96
N LYS A 249 9.12 7.38 -10.78
CA LYS A 249 10.03 7.97 -11.78
C LYS A 249 11.05 8.93 -11.17
N HIS A 250 10.61 9.77 -10.23
CA HIS A 250 11.40 10.88 -9.69
C HIS A 250 11.48 10.82 -8.16
N PRO A 251 12.42 10.06 -7.58
CA PRO A 251 12.53 9.90 -6.13
C PRO A 251 12.91 11.20 -5.40
N GLY A 252 13.61 12.13 -6.06
CA GLY A 252 13.97 13.43 -5.49
C GLY A 252 12.77 14.33 -5.17
N MET A 253 11.60 14.06 -5.77
CA MET A 253 10.38 14.87 -5.59
C MET A 253 9.57 14.48 -4.34
N LYS A 254 9.93 13.40 -3.64
CA LYS A 254 9.19 12.89 -2.47
C LYS A 254 8.96 13.95 -1.39
N THR A 255 9.98 14.72 -1.05
CA THR A 255 9.90 15.77 -0.02
C THR A 255 8.92 16.87 -0.39
N VAL A 256 8.95 17.32 -1.64
CA VAL A 256 8.07 18.38 -2.16
C VAL A 256 6.62 17.91 -2.19
N VAL A 257 6.36 16.69 -2.66
CA VAL A 257 5.02 16.08 -2.67
C VAL A 257 4.47 15.93 -1.25
N VAL A 258 5.27 15.46 -0.30
CA VAL A 258 4.86 15.35 1.10
C VAL A 258 4.48 16.71 1.70
N ASN A 259 5.26 17.76 1.42
CA ASN A 259 4.97 19.11 1.91
C ASN A 259 3.64 19.64 1.37
N GLU A 260 3.31 19.34 0.11
CA GLU A 260 2.07 19.82 -0.50
C GLU A 260 0.85 19.04 0.01
N ILE A 261 0.99 17.72 0.18
CA ILE A 261 -0.07 16.91 0.79
C ILE A 261 -0.28 17.30 2.27
N GLU A 262 0.80 17.62 3.00
CA GLU A 262 0.71 18.15 4.37
C GLU A 262 -0.13 19.43 4.41
N ARG A 263 0.14 20.40 3.51
CA ARG A 263 -0.67 21.62 3.39
C ARG A 263 -2.14 21.32 3.11
N LEU A 264 -2.41 20.37 2.21
CA LEU A 264 -3.78 19.95 1.90
C LEU A 264 -4.47 19.34 3.12
N LEU A 265 -3.78 18.52 3.93
CA LEU A 265 -4.37 17.78 5.06
C LEU A 265 -4.63 18.65 6.30
N PHE A 266 -3.89 19.74 6.50
CA PHE A 266 -4.05 20.66 7.62
C PHE A 266 -4.93 21.90 7.32
N ARG A 267 -5.45 22.02 6.10
CA ARG A 267 -6.42 23.05 5.72
C ARG A 267 -7.70 22.96 6.58
N GLN A 268 -8.29 24.11 6.90
CA GLN A 268 -9.57 24.16 7.60
C GLN A 268 -10.70 23.63 6.71
N ASN A 269 -11.64 22.85 7.27
CA ASN A 269 -12.83 22.31 6.60
C ASN A 269 -12.59 21.39 5.37
N ILE A 270 -11.59 20.52 5.45
CA ILE A 270 -11.38 19.48 4.41
C ILE A 270 -12.44 18.37 4.52
N ARG A 271 -12.88 17.87 3.36
CA ARG A 271 -13.76 16.69 3.27
C ARG A 271 -13.05 15.42 3.76
N GLN A 272 -13.77 14.53 4.44
CA GLN A 272 -13.22 13.25 4.90
C GLN A 272 -12.68 12.37 3.75
N SER A 273 -13.29 12.47 2.55
CA SER A 273 -12.79 11.79 1.34
C SER A 273 -11.38 12.25 0.96
N ALA A 274 -11.16 13.57 0.92
CA ALA A 274 -9.86 14.16 0.62
C ALA A 274 -8.79 13.76 1.64
N GLN A 275 -9.15 13.74 2.94
CA GLN A 275 -8.27 13.25 4.00
C GLN A 275 -7.88 11.78 3.79
N HIS A 276 -8.84 10.93 3.40
CA HIS A 276 -8.59 9.51 3.17
C HIS A 276 -7.61 9.29 2.02
N TYR A 277 -7.82 9.95 0.87
CA TYR A 277 -6.92 9.81 -0.29
C TYR A 277 -5.55 10.45 -0.04
N GLY A 278 -5.48 11.59 0.64
CA GLY A 278 -4.22 12.21 1.04
C GLY A 278 -3.40 11.30 1.96
N LEU A 279 -4.03 10.68 2.97
CA LEU A 279 -3.38 9.70 3.85
C LEU A 279 -2.95 8.44 3.10
N CYS A 280 -3.78 7.94 2.18
CA CYS A 280 -3.40 6.82 1.32
C CYS A 280 -2.19 7.16 0.45
N CYS A 281 -2.08 8.41 -0.02
CA CYS A 281 -0.92 8.88 -0.78
C CYS A 281 0.34 8.90 0.08
N LEU A 282 0.29 9.51 1.27
CA LEU A 282 1.43 9.53 2.19
C LEU A 282 1.90 8.12 2.56
N THR A 283 0.97 7.21 2.83
CA THR A 283 1.32 5.83 3.21
C THR A 283 1.78 4.96 2.05
N ALA A 284 1.43 5.32 0.81
CA ALA A 284 1.89 4.63 -0.39
C ALA A 284 3.35 4.95 -0.75
N ILE A 285 3.93 6.02 -0.19
CA ILE A 285 5.33 6.39 -0.42
C ILE A 285 6.25 5.25 0.00
N ILE A 286 7.14 4.86 -0.92
CA ILE A 286 8.14 3.81 -0.69
C ILE A 286 9.42 4.47 -0.17
N PHE A 287 9.84 4.04 1.01
CA PHE A 287 11.09 4.48 1.63
C PHE A 287 12.28 3.74 1.04
N THR A 288 13.37 4.47 0.82
CA THR A 288 14.70 3.93 0.58
C THR A 288 15.60 4.23 1.78
N SER A 289 16.73 3.54 1.93
CA SER A 289 17.65 3.72 3.06
C SER A 289 18.24 5.13 3.19
N GLN A 290 18.08 5.98 2.17
CA GLN A 290 18.52 7.37 2.16
C GLN A 290 17.45 8.35 2.71
N ASP A 291 16.19 7.92 2.81
CA ASP A 291 15.03 8.78 3.14
C ASP A 291 14.82 8.95 4.66
N ASN A 292 15.88 8.96 5.48
CA ASN A 292 15.77 8.98 6.95
C ASN A 292 15.04 10.25 7.45
N ASP A 293 15.42 11.41 6.93
CA ASP A 293 14.83 12.70 7.32
C ASP A 293 13.37 12.83 6.88
N LEU A 294 13.05 12.29 5.70
CA LEU A 294 11.69 12.21 5.19
C LEU A 294 10.82 11.32 6.08
N ALA A 295 11.35 10.17 6.52
CA ALA A 295 10.66 9.25 7.41
C ALA A 295 10.39 9.88 8.78
N ASN A 296 11.38 10.60 9.34
CA ASN A 296 11.22 11.38 10.57
C ASN A 296 10.12 12.45 10.42
N LYS A 297 10.11 13.18 9.30
CA LYS A 297 9.08 14.18 9.01
C LYS A 297 7.68 13.55 8.89
N LEU A 298 7.55 12.44 8.16
CA LEU A 298 6.28 11.75 7.99
C LEU A 298 5.71 11.22 9.31
N ILE A 299 6.56 10.72 10.20
CA ILE A 299 6.13 10.27 11.53
C ILE A 299 5.53 11.43 12.33
N LYS A 300 6.18 12.61 12.32
CA LYS A 300 5.63 13.82 12.97
C LYS A 300 4.27 14.21 12.38
N ILE A 301 4.13 14.19 11.05
CA ILE A 301 2.86 14.46 10.37
C ILE A 301 1.79 13.45 10.79
N TYR A 302 2.10 12.15 10.81
CA TYR A 302 1.15 11.11 11.18
C TYR A 302 0.66 11.28 12.62
N PHE A 303 1.54 11.59 13.58
CA PHE A 303 1.14 11.84 14.96
C PHE A 303 0.35 13.14 15.13
N ALA A 304 0.70 14.20 14.40
CA ALA A 304 -0.09 15.44 14.40
C ALA A 304 -1.51 15.20 13.85
N LEU A 305 -1.65 14.44 12.75
CA LEU A 305 -2.95 14.05 12.21
C LEU A 305 -3.70 13.12 13.15
N PHE A 306 -2.98 12.24 13.85
CA PHE A 306 -3.56 11.37 14.87
C PHE A 306 -4.17 12.19 16.01
N ARG A 307 -3.46 13.18 16.57
CA ARG A 307 -4.03 14.11 17.58
C ARG A 307 -5.30 14.79 17.06
N LEU A 308 -5.24 15.31 15.83
CA LEU A 308 -6.38 16.00 15.20
C LEU A 308 -7.60 15.10 15.04
N PHE A 309 -7.39 13.82 14.72
CA PHE A 309 -8.47 12.85 14.62
C PHE A 309 -8.95 12.31 15.97
N SER A 310 -8.09 12.24 16.98
CA SER A 310 -8.49 11.83 18.34
C SER A 310 -9.42 12.86 18.99
N VAL A 311 -9.27 14.15 18.68
CA VAL A 311 -10.17 15.22 19.15
C VAL A 311 -11.51 15.20 18.40
N LYS A 312 -11.54 14.75 17.14
CA LYS A 312 -12.76 14.67 16.35
C LYS A 312 -13.47 13.34 16.60
N GLU A 313 -14.53 13.35 17.39
CA GLU A 313 -15.28 12.13 17.77
C GLU A 313 -15.86 11.32 16.58
N ASN A 314 -16.01 11.95 15.40
CA ASN A 314 -16.63 11.35 14.20
C ASN A 314 -15.64 10.74 13.19
N VAL A 315 -14.44 10.32 13.60
CA VAL A 315 -13.43 9.79 12.66
C VAL A 315 -13.55 8.27 12.51
N SER A 316 -13.68 7.82 11.25
CA SER A 316 -13.77 6.38 10.95
C SER A 316 -12.51 5.62 11.38
N SER A 317 -12.69 4.42 11.95
CA SER A 317 -11.59 3.50 12.35
C SER A 317 -10.62 3.15 11.21
N LYS A 318 -11.00 3.42 9.95
CA LYS A 318 -10.17 3.28 8.76
C LYS A 318 -9.00 4.27 8.74
N PHE A 319 -9.20 5.51 9.21
CA PHE A 319 -8.15 6.53 9.25
C PHE A 319 -7.00 6.12 10.18
N PHE A 320 -7.33 5.66 11.39
CA PHE A 320 -6.35 5.13 12.34
C PHE A 320 -5.61 3.92 11.76
N ALA A 321 -6.30 3.02 11.04
CA ALA A 321 -5.65 1.87 10.40
C ALA A 321 -4.60 2.29 9.35
N ILE A 322 -4.89 3.33 8.57
CA ILE A 322 -3.98 3.86 7.55
C ILE A 322 -2.80 4.54 8.24
N LEU A 323 -3.05 5.44 9.19
CA LEU A 323 -2.01 6.14 9.96
C LEU A 323 -1.05 5.17 10.63
N LEU A 324 -1.55 4.21 11.40
CA LEU A 324 -0.72 3.21 12.08
C LEU A 324 0.06 2.34 11.09
N GLY A 325 -0.53 2.03 9.94
CA GLY A 325 0.18 1.36 8.84
C GLY A 325 1.33 2.19 8.29
N GLY A 326 1.13 3.51 8.14
CA GLY A 326 2.15 4.47 7.73
C GLY A 326 3.29 4.57 8.74
N VAL A 327 2.97 4.76 10.02
CA VAL A 327 3.95 4.86 11.10
C VAL A 327 4.77 3.58 11.21
N THR A 328 4.12 2.40 11.22
CA THR A 328 4.83 1.10 11.31
C THR A 328 5.79 0.88 10.14
N ARG A 329 5.49 1.43 8.96
CA ARG A 329 6.38 1.37 7.80
C ARG A 329 7.52 2.37 7.92
N ALA A 330 7.21 3.63 8.23
CA ALA A 330 8.19 4.71 8.32
C ALA A 330 9.21 4.46 9.44
N ILE A 331 8.78 3.95 10.60
CA ILE A 331 9.63 3.76 11.79
C ILE A 331 10.79 2.78 11.54
N SER A 332 10.67 1.87 10.58
CA SER A 332 11.76 0.93 10.23
C SER A 332 12.92 1.62 9.50
N PHE A 333 12.66 2.79 8.90
CA PHE A 333 13.64 3.59 8.15
C PHE A 333 14.00 4.89 8.87
N ALA A 334 13.20 5.28 9.85
CA ALA A 334 13.39 6.50 10.59
C ALA A 334 14.37 6.25 11.74
N LYS A 335 15.50 6.96 11.76
CA LYS A 335 16.39 7.02 12.93
C LYS A 335 15.76 7.94 13.98
N VAL A 336 14.59 7.57 14.51
CA VAL A 336 13.79 8.43 15.39
C VAL A 336 14.15 8.20 16.85
N ASP A 337 14.32 9.30 17.57
CA ASP A 337 14.18 9.36 19.02
C ASP A 337 12.74 9.04 19.41
N LEU A 338 12.52 7.84 19.95
CA LEU A 338 11.22 7.29 20.34
C LEU A 338 10.41 8.17 21.30
N ASP A 339 11.00 9.21 21.88
CA ASP A 339 10.38 10.05 22.91
C ASP A 339 9.11 10.76 22.42
N ASN A 340 9.05 11.18 21.15
CA ASN A 340 7.83 11.78 20.57
C ASN A 340 6.66 10.78 20.45
N ILE A 341 6.95 9.48 20.42
CA ILE A 341 5.93 8.42 20.33
C ILE A 341 5.35 8.12 21.72
N ILE A 342 6.14 8.30 22.78
CA ILE A 342 5.75 8.03 24.17
C ILE A 342 4.62 8.96 24.62
N GLU A 343 4.63 10.22 24.19
CA GLU A 343 3.54 11.17 24.45
C GLU A 343 2.18 10.60 23.96
N HIS A 344 2.19 9.80 22.89
CA HIS A 344 1.01 9.19 22.28
C HIS A 344 0.68 7.78 22.76
N LEU A 345 1.45 7.25 23.71
CA LEU A 345 1.32 5.87 24.13
C LEU A 345 -0.06 5.53 24.69
N ASN A 346 -0.62 6.41 25.52
CA ASN A 346 -1.95 6.22 26.11
C ASN A 346 -3.04 6.17 25.03
N ASP A 347 -2.94 7.01 23.99
CA ASP A 347 -3.89 7.01 22.88
C ASP A 347 -3.78 5.74 22.04
N LEU A 348 -2.55 5.23 21.82
CA LEU A 348 -2.33 3.96 21.15
C LEU A 348 -2.99 2.80 21.90
N PHE A 349 -2.84 2.73 23.22
CA PHE A 349 -3.52 1.74 24.05
C PHE A 349 -5.05 1.90 24.04
N ARG A 350 -5.56 3.14 24.05
CA ARG A 350 -7.00 3.40 23.90
C ARG A 350 -7.53 2.84 22.59
N ILE A 351 -6.82 3.04 21.48
CA ILE A 351 -7.19 2.53 20.15
C ILE A 351 -7.16 1.01 20.08
N VAL A 352 -6.18 0.37 20.71
CA VAL A 352 -6.15 -1.10 20.79
C VAL A 352 -7.45 -1.59 21.41
N HIS A 353 -7.96 -0.96 22.46
CA HIS A 353 -9.17 -1.44 23.12
C HIS A 353 -10.49 -1.01 22.48
N SER A 354 -10.54 0.14 21.79
CA SER A 354 -11.79 0.72 21.29
C SER A 354 -12.09 0.44 19.82
N THR A 355 -11.10 0.03 19.02
CA THR A 355 -11.25 -0.08 17.56
C THR A 355 -11.32 -1.52 17.07
N ASN A 356 -11.69 -1.67 15.79
CA ASN A 356 -11.75 -2.97 15.13
C ASN A 356 -10.44 -3.77 15.24
N PHE A 357 -10.54 -5.09 15.16
CA PHE A 357 -9.38 -5.99 15.23
C PHE A 357 -8.23 -5.61 14.27
N LYS A 358 -8.50 -5.17 13.04
CA LYS A 358 -7.45 -4.80 12.07
C LYS A 358 -6.61 -3.61 12.55
N THR A 359 -7.25 -2.54 13.02
CA THR A 359 -6.59 -1.35 13.56
C THR A 359 -5.85 -1.69 14.85
N SER A 360 -6.46 -2.50 15.71
CA SER A 360 -5.85 -3.01 16.94
C SER A 360 -4.55 -3.78 16.68
N VAL A 361 -4.53 -4.69 15.70
CA VAL A 361 -3.30 -5.43 15.34
C VAL A 361 -2.21 -4.48 14.84
N ARG A 362 -2.54 -3.44 14.06
CA ARG A 362 -1.55 -2.45 13.61
C ARG A 362 -1.00 -1.61 14.77
N ALA A 363 -1.85 -1.23 15.71
CA ALA A 363 -1.41 -0.54 16.93
C ALA A 363 -0.51 -1.43 17.78
N LEU A 364 -0.88 -2.71 17.97
CA LEU A 364 -0.05 -3.68 18.69
C LEU A 364 1.30 -3.95 17.99
N GLN A 365 1.36 -3.92 16.65
CA GLN A 365 2.63 -4.00 15.93
C GLN A 365 3.54 -2.80 16.21
N LEU A 366 2.98 -1.59 16.25
CA LEU A 366 3.72 -0.39 16.60
C LEU A 366 4.21 -0.45 18.05
N LEU A 367 3.34 -0.81 19.00
CA LEU A 367 3.70 -0.97 20.41
C LEU A 367 4.79 -2.04 20.60
N PHE A 368 4.75 -3.14 19.85
CA PHE A 368 5.79 -4.16 19.90
C PHE A 368 7.16 -3.63 19.46
N ARG A 369 7.23 -2.75 18.45
CA ARG A 369 8.49 -2.11 18.06
C ARG A 369 9.07 -1.22 19.15
N ILE A 370 8.21 -0.56 19.93
CA ILE A 370 8.63 0.24 21.08
C ILE A 370 9.18 -0.70 22.18
N VAL A 371 8.47 -1.80 22.46
CA VAL A 371 8.90 -2.85 23.40
C VAL A 371 10.24 -3.48 23.01
N GLU A 372 10.50 -3.68 21.71
CA GLU A 372 11.79 -4.20 21.23
C GLU A 372 12.98 -3.30 21.62
N GLN A 373 12.75 -1.99 21.78
CA GLN A 373 13.78 -1.00 22.08
C GLN A 373 13.78 -0.53 23.55
N ARG A 374 12.62 -0.55 24.22
CA ARG A 374 12.45 -0.11 25.62
C ARG A 374 11.51 -1.05 26.38
N SER A 375 11.95 -1.57 27.53
CA SER A 375 11.21 -2.54 28.35
C SER A 375 10.18 -1.94 29.32
N GLU A 376 10.03 -0.61 29.38
CA GLU A 376 9.14 0.07 30.34
C GLU A 376 7.65 -0.24 30.13
N ILE A 377 7.28 -0.66 28.93
CA ILE A 377 5.88 -0.80 28.50
C ILE A 377 5.43 -2.27 28.45
N ASP A 378 6.33 -3.19 28.78
CA ASP A 378 6.14 -4.63 28.61
C ASP A 378 4.82 -5.11 29.24
N GLU A 379 4.60 -4.83 30.53
CA GLU A 379 3.40 -5.33 31.23
C GLU A 379 2.10 -4.87 30.56
N ARG A 380 2.00 -3.57 30.21
CA ARG A 380 0.81 -3.02 29.55
C ARG A 380 0.62 -3.63 28.16
N TYR A 381 1.70 -3.78 27.40
CA TYR A 381 1.68 -4.36 26.06
C TYR A 381 1.20 -5.82 26.08
N TYR A 382 1.81 -6.67 26.92
CA TYR A 382 1.45 -8.07 26.98
C TYR A 382 0.05 -8.29 27.55
N ASN A 383 -0.41 -7.48 28.51
CA ASN A 383 -1.80 -7.50 28.97
C ASN A 383 -2.78 -7.16 27.83
N ALA A 384 -2.50 -6.10 27.06
CA ALA A 384 -3.33 -5.73 25.92
C ALA A 384 -3.35 -6.83 24.84
N LEU A 385 -2.20 -7.43 24.53
CA LEU A 385 -2.08 -8.55 23.57
C LEU A 385 -2.84 -9.79 24.07
N TYR A 386 -2.69 -10.14 25.34
CA TYR A 386 -3.34 -11.30 25.96
C TYR A 386 -4.86 -11.14 26.02
N LYS A 387 -5.35 -9.93 26.30
CA LYS A 387 -6.78 -9.61 26.23
C LYS A 387 -7.31 -9.70 24.80
N LYS A 388 -6.56 -9.18 23.81
CA LYS A 388 -6.99 -9.24 22.39
C LYS A 388 -7.06 -10.66 21.83
N LEU A 389 -6.28 -11.58 22.37
CA LEU A 389 -6.37 -12.98 21.99
C LEU A 389 -7.73 -13.61 22.35
N SER A 390 -8.38 -13.14 23.42
CA SER A 390 -9.67 -13.66 23.90
C SER A 390 -10.88 -13.12 23.13
N GLU A 391 -10.75 -12.09 22.31
CA GLU A 391 -11.89 -11.49 21.60
C GLU A 391 -12.24 -12.31 20.34
N PRO A 392 -13.53 -12.57 20.03
CA PRO A 392 -13.91 -13.42 18.89
C PRO A 392 -13.68 -12.80 17.50
N GLU A 393 -13.33 -11.51 17.42
CA GLU A 393 -13.24 -10.74 16.16
C GLU A 393 -12.19 -11.27 15.17
N TRP A 394 -11.20 -12.03 15.63
CA TRP A 394 -10.08 -12.47 14.80
C TRP A 394 -10.45 -13.59 13.81
N LYS A 395 -11.52 -14.38 14.05
CA LYS A 395 -11.88 -15.54 13.23
C LYS A 395 -12.14 -15.18 11.76
N ASN A 396 -12.79 -14.05 11.51
CA ASN A 396 -13.15 -13.59 10.16
C ASN A 396 -12.13 -12.62 9.53
N SER A 397 -11.00 -12.37 10.21
CA SER A 397 -10.05 -11.33 9.81
C SER A 397 -8.97 -11.85 8.87
N LYS A 398 -8.76 -11.13 7.76
CA LYS A 398 -7.62 -11.35 6.84
C LYS A 398 -6.25 -11.04 7.49
N MET A 399 -6.22 -10.44 8.67
CA MET A 399 -5.00 -10.10 9.42
C MET A 399 -4.53 -11.21 10.36
N LEU A 400 -5.25 -12.35 10.46
CA LEU A 400 -4.94 -13.43 11.40
C LEU A 400 -3.48 -13.90 11.34
N SER A 401 -2.96 -14.17 10.13
CA SER A 401 -1.55 -14.57 9.96
C SER A 401 -0.56 -13.51 10.47
N THR A 402 -0.88 -12.22 10.28
CA THR A 402 -0.05 -11.13 10.79
C THR A 402 -0.11 -11.03 12.32
N PHE A 403 -1.28 -11.30 12.91
CA PHE A 403 -1.47 -11.32 14.35
C PHE A 403 -0.75 -12.51 15.01
N LEU A 404 -0.86 -13.72 14.44
CA LEU A 404 -0.12 -14.89 14.92
C LEU A 404 1.40 -14.68 14.85
N ASN A 405 1.88 -14.06 13.77
CA ASN A 405 3.29 -13.68 13.65
C ASN A 405 3.71 -12.65 14.70
N LEU A 406 2.82 -11.73 15.08
CA LEU A 406 3.08 -10.79 16.17
C LEU A 406 3.21 -11.53 17.49
N ILE A 407 2.23 -12.38 17.84
CA ILE A 407 2.27 -13.20 19.07
C ILE A 407 3.56 -14.02 19.14
N PHE A 408 3.93 -14.70 18.05
CA PHE A 408 5.16 -15.46 17.97
C PHE A 408 6.40 -14.63 18.31
N LYS A 409 6.54 -13.45 17.68
CA LYS A 409 7.66 -12.54 17.96
C LYS A 409 7.64 -12.01 19.39
N SER A 410 6.45 -11.68 19.89
CA SER A 410 6.27 -11.17 21.26
C SER A 410 6.67 -12.20 22.30
N MET A 411 6.29 -13.47 22.12
CA MET A 411 6.66 -14.56 23.02
C MET A 411 8.14 -14.93 22.93
N LEU A 412 8.78 -14.84 21.76
CA LEU A 412 10.22 -15.10 21.63
C LEU A 412 11.09 -14.05 22.31
N LYS A 413 10.63 -12.78 22.35
CA LYS A 413 11.36 -11.68 22.98
C LYS A 413 11.14 -11.61 24.50
N ASP A 414 10.06 -12.21 24.97
CA ASP A 414 9.63 -12.17 26.37
C ASP A 414 10.62 -12.93 27.27
N SER A 415 11.09 -12.30 28.36
CA SER A 415 11.94 -12.94 29.35
C SER A 415 11.16 -13.69 30.45
N MET A 416 9.85 -13.46 30.58
CA MET A 416 9.02 -13.98 31.68
C MET A 416 8.36 -15.30 31.31
N GLU A 417 8.87 -16.42 31.84
CA GLU A 417 8.33 -17.77 31.56
C GLU A 417 6.84 -17.92 31.90
N SER A 418 6.40 -17.41 33.06
CA SER A 418 5.00 -17.49 33.50
C SER A 418 4.04 -16.84 32.50
N ARG A 419 4.46 -15.73 31.88
CA ARG A 419 3.68 -15.02 30.86
C ARG A 419 3.59 -15.83 29.58
N ILE A 420 4.71 -16.40 29.12
CA ILE A 420 4.74 -17.28 27.95
C ILE A 420 3.84 -18.50 28.18
N ARG A 421 3.90 -19.13 29.35
CA ARG A 421 3.01 -20.26 29.71
C ARG A 421 1.54 -19.86 29.70
N ALA A 422 1.19 -18.67 30.20
CA ALA A 422 -0.18 -18.14 30.13
C ALA A 422 -0.67 -17.98 28.68
N PHE A 423 0.19 -17.49 27.78
CA PHE A 423 -0.11 -17.40 26.35
C PHE A 423 -0.28 -18.80 25.73
N ILE A 424 0.63 -19.74 25.98
CA ILE A 424 0.54 -21.13 25.49
C ILE A 424 -0.79 -21.76 25.93
N LYS A 425 -1.12 -21.68 27.22
CA LYS A 425 -2.35 -22.22 27.80
C LYS A 425 -3.58 -21.65 27.09
N ARG A 426 -3.65 -20.33 26.94
CA ARG A 426 -4.78 -19.67 26.26
C ARG A 426 -4.85 -20.01 24.77
N LEU A 427 -3.73 -20.11 24.08
CA LEU A 427 -3.70 -20.51 22.66
C LEU A 427 -4.23 -21.93 22.47
N LEU A 428 -3.86 -22.86 23.36
CA LEU A 428 -4.36 -24.22 23.34
C LEU A 428 -5.86 -24.30 23.67
N GLN A 429 -6.35 -23.46 24.58
CA GLN A 429 -7.79 -23.31 24.84
C GLN A 429 -8.54 -22.86 23.60
N LEU A 430 -7.99 -21.91 22.84
CA LEU A 430 -8.57 -21.49 21.58
C LEU A 430 -8.56 -22.61 20.53
N CYS A 431 -7.57 -23.50 20.52
CA CYS A 431 -7.56 -24.63 19.59
C CYS A 431 -8.78 -25.54 19.74
N LEU A 432 -9.37 -25.66 20.94
CA LEU A 432 -10.53 -26.52 21.17
C LEU A 432 -11.82 -26.03 20.46
N PHE A 433 -11.88 -24.76 20.03
CA PHE A 433 -13.08 -24.13 19.48
C PHE A 433 -12.91 -23.55 18.07
N ASN A 434 -11.86 -23.95 17.35
CA ASN A 434 -11.52 -23.40 16.04
C ASN A 434 -11.16 -24.48 15.03
N ASP A 435 -11.14 -24.09 13.75
CA ASP A 435 -10.95 -25.03 12.65
C ASP A 435 -9.53 -25.61 12.60
N VAL A 436 -9.40 -26.78 11.98
CA VAL A 436 -8.14 -27.53 11.79
C VAL A 436 -6.96 -26.66 11.32
N PRO A 437 -7.09 -25.75 10.32
CA PRO A 437 -5.98 -24.90 9.89
C PRO A 437 -5.42 -24.03 11.01
N PHE A 438 -6.30 -23.49 11.85
CA PHE A 438 -5.92 -22.66 12.98
C PHE A 438 -5.21 -23.52 14.04
N ILE A 439 -5.76 -24.68 14.38
CA ILE A 439 -5.16 -25.61 15.35
C ILE A 439 -3.73 -25.98 14.92
N CYS A 440 -3.55 -26.45 13.67
CA CYS A 440 -2.24 -26.80 13.15
C CYS A 440 -1.27 -25.61 13.16
N GLY A 441 -1.76 -24.40 12.85
CA GLY A 441 -0.97 -23.18 12.90
C GLY A 441 -0.48 -22.83 14.31
N ILE A 442 -1.34 -22.98 15.32
CA ILE A 442 -0.98 -22.75 16.72
C ILE A 442 -0.01 -23.81 17.24
N LEU A 443 -0.25 -25.10 16.96
CA LEU A 443 0.66 -26.18 17.40
C LEU A 443 2.06 -26.02 16.82
N LEU A 444 2.17 -25.62 15.55
CA LEU A 444 3.44 -25.29 14.91
C LEU A 444 4.10 -24.07 15.54
N LEU A 445 3.33 -23.01 15.81
CA LEU A 445 3.81 -21.81 16.48
C LEU A 445 4.38 -22.15 17.86
N ILE A 446 3.66 -22.94 18.67
CA ILE A 446 4.11 -23.37 20.01
C ILE A 446 5.37 -24.23 19.88
N SER A 447 5.40 -25.20 18.96
CA SER A 447 6.59 -26.03 18.74
C SER A 447 7.81 -25.18 18.39
N GLU A 448 7.65 -24.18 17.53
CA GLU A 448 8.75 -23.30 17.12
C GLU A 448 9.22 -22.37 18.24
N ILE A 449 8.32 -21.91 19.12
CA ILE A 449 8.69 -21.17 20.34
C ILE A 449 9.51 -22.06 21.27
N VAL A 450 9.06 -23.30 21.50
CA VAL A 450 9.75 -24.26 22.35
C VAL A 450 11.14 -24.62 21.80
N LYS A 451 11.31 -24.66 20.47
CA LYS A 451 12.63 -24.88 19.84
C LYS A 451 13.58 -23.69 20.02
N ARG A 452 13.09 -22.46 19.91
CA ARG A 452 13.95 -21.26 19.81
C ARG A 452 14.13 -20.50 21.13
N HIS A 453 13.22 -20.65 22.08
CA HIS A 453 13.26 -19.93 23.34
C HIS A 453 14.27 -20.55 24.32
N ALA A 454 14.93 -19.72 25.13
CA ALA A 454 15.97 -20.16 26.08
C ALA A 454 15.48 -21.22 27.08
N SER A 455 14.23 -21.10 27.53
CA SER A 455 13.60 -22.05 28.45
C SER A 455 13.22 -23.39 27.80
N GLY A 456 13.25 -23.49 26.47
CA GLY A 456 13.07 -24.75 25.73
C GLY A 456 11.80 -25.53 26.11
N GLN A 457 11.96 -26.84 26.29
CA GLN A 457 10.89 -27.76 26.72
C GLN A 457 10.32 -27.44 28.12
N ARG A 458 11.02 -26.67 28.98
CA ARG A 458 10.50 -26.27 30.31
C ARG A 458 9.27 -25.36 30.22
N LEU A 459 8.99 -24.81 29.05
CA LEU A 459 7.75 -24.07 28.79
C LEU A 459 6.51 -24.98 28.72
N LEU A 460 6.70 -26.26 28.39
CA LEU A 460 5.62 -27.26 28.32
C LEU A 460 5.47 -28.06 29.61
N LEU A 461 6.42 -27.91 30.54
CA LEU A 461 6.36 -28.49 31.88
C LEU A 461 5.45 -27.62 32.76
N PHE A 462 4.15 -27.90 32.66
CA PHE A 462 3.16 -27.38 33.60
C PHE A 462 3.08 -28.33 34.78
N SER A 463 3.59 -27.91 35.93
CA SER A 463 3.48 -28.67 37.16
C SER A 463 2.12 -28.38 37.79
N GLN A 464 1.41 -29.41 38.24
CA GLN A 464 0.60 -29.21 39.43
C GLN A 464 1.59 -28.90 40.55
N LYS A 465 1.88 -27.63 40.81
CA LYS A 465 2.30 -27.24 42.16
C LYS A 465 1.06 -27.34 43.03
N THR A 466 0.53 -28.55 43.20
CA THR A 466 -0.16 -28.88 44.44
C THR A 466 0.89 -28.63 45.51
N ASN A 467 0.50 -27.97 46.60
CA ASN A 467 1.35 -27.93 47.78
C ASN A 467 1.52 -29.38 48.28
N LEU A 468 2.46 -30.12 47.68
CA LEU A 468 2.96 -31.39 48.19
C LEU A 468 3.98 -31.12 49.31
N LEU A 469 3.65 -30.13 50.15
CA LEU A 469 4.34 -29.73 51.38
C LEU A 469 3.33 -29.51 52.53
N SER A 470 2.05 -29.82 52.34
CA SER A 470 1.02 -29.74 53.39
C SER A 470 0.37 -31.10 53.69
N LEU A 471 1.12 -32.21 53.53
CA LEU A 471 0.67 -33.56 53.93
C LEU A 471 1.44 -34.12 55.14
N GLU A 472 2.20 -33.30 55.87
CA GLU A 472 2.85 -33.73 57.13
C GLU A 472 2.29 -33.08 58.39
N ASN A 473 1.26 -32.23 58.30
CA ASN A 473 0.56 -31.73 59.50
C ASN A 473 -0.94 -31.78 59.31
N ASP A 474 -1.47 -32.99 59.18
CA ASP A 474 -2.89 -33.27 59.31
C ASP A 474 -3.17 -33.71 60.75
N LYS A 475 -3.53 -32.73 61.60
CA LYS A 475 -4.40 -32.95 62.74
C LYS A 475 -5.33 -31.74 62.88
N THR A 476 -6.62 -32.04 62.70
CA THR A 476 -7.82 -31.29 63.12
C THR A 476 -8.02 -29.96 62.38
N THR A 477 -9.12 -29.72 61.66
CA THR A 477 -10.52 -30.04 61.96
C THR A 477 -11.34 -30.13 60.66
N GLU A 478 -12.27 -31.08 60.67
CA GLU A 478 -13.38 -31.21 59.74
C GLU A 478 -14.31 -29.98 59.82
N ASP A 479 -14.87 -29.63 58.67
CA ASP A 479 -16.19 -29.02 58.41
C ASP A 479 -16.83 -28.13 59.49
N ASP A 480 -17.06 -26.86 59.16
CA ASP A 480 -18.36 -26.23 59.45
C ASP A 480 -18.64 -25.02 58.55
N ASP A 481 -19.88 -24.96 58.09
CA ASP A 481 -20.48 -23.98 57.19
C ASP A 481 -20.44 -22.54 57.74
N GLU A 482 -19.89 -21.58 56.99
CA GLU A 482 -20.00 -20.15 57.32
C GLU A 482 -21.36 -19.58 56.86
N GLU A 483 -22.39 -19.69 57.70
CA GLU A 483 -23.56 -18.81 57.70
C GLU A 483 -23.17 -17.42 58.27
N GLU A 484 -23.45 -16.36 57.52
CA GLU A 484 -23.12 -14.97 57.87
C GLU A 484 -23.96 -14.45 59.06
N HIS A 485 -23.33 -14.19 60.20
CA HIS A 485 -23.96 -13.51 61.35
C HIS A 485 -23.75 -11.98 61.28
N PHE A 486 -24.84 -11.23 61.11
CA PHE A 486 -24.88 -9.77 61.30
C PHE A 486 -25.14 -9.42 62.78
N HIS A 487 -24.44 -8.41 63.31
CA HIS A 487 -24.68 -7.87 64.65
C HIS A 487 -25.17 -6.43 64.54
N ASP A 488 -26.45 -6.21 64.86
CA ASP A 488 -27.03 -4.87 64.97
C ASP A 488 -26.69 -4.25 66.32
N VAL A 489 -26.11 -3.04 66.31
CA VAL A 489 -25.80 -2.27 67.52
C VAL A 489 -26.98 -1.38 67.86
N VAL A 490 -27.54 -1.56 69.05
CA VAL A 490 -28.57 -0.70 69.64
C VAL A 490 -27.93 0.54 70.28
N SER A 491 -28.55 1.69 70.00
CA SER A 491 -28.27 3.06 70.44
C SER A 491 -28.64 3.34 71.90
N GLU A 492 -27.96 4.30 72.54
CA GLU A 492 -28.54 5.22 73.53
C GLU A 492 -27.67 6.50 73.69
N ASP A 493 -28.37 7.62 73.95
CA ASP A 493 -28.03 9.03 73.73
C ASP A 493 -27.11 9.72 74.77
N ASP A 494 -26.35 10.76 74.36
CA ASP A 494 -26.50 12.17 74.83
C ASP A 494 -25.45 13.15 74.22
N GLN A 495 -25.91 14.37 73.93
CA GLN A 495 -25.46 15.42 72.98
C GLN A 495 -24.26 16.34 73.43
N PRO A 496 -23.88 17.45 72.72
CA PRO A 496 -23.92 17.83 71.28
C PRO A 496 -22.56 18.38 70.75
N LEU A 497 -22.40 18.56 69.41
CA LEU A 497 -22.03 19.85 68.78
C LEU A 497 -21.79 19.76 67.26
N GLN A 498 -22.64 20.51 66.55
CA GLN A 498 -22.46 21.26 65.30
C GLN A 498 -22.02 20.58 63.98
N ILE A 499 -22.96 20.66 63.04
CA ILE A 499 -22.90 20.41 61.60
C ILE A 499 -22.20 21.59 60.90
N VAL A 500 -21.17 21.33 60.07
CA VAL A 500 -21.04 21.88 58.71
C VAL A 500 -20.33 20.84 57.83
N PRO A 501 -20.85 20.49 56.62
CA PRO A 501 -20.30 19.40 55.81
C PRO A 501 -19.23 19.92 54.83
N GLU A 502 -18.04 19.32 54.85
CA GLU A 502 -17.14 19.38 53.68
C GLU A 502 -16.65 17.98 53.31
N VAL A 503 -16.93 17.69 52.04
CA VAL A 503 -16.72 16.46 51.30
C VAL A 503 -15.23 16.10 51.15
N SER A 504 -14.89 14.94 51.71
CA SER A 504 -13.94 13.93 51.21
C SER A 504 -12.76 14.40 50.35
N SER A 505 -11.65 14.68 51.03
CA SER A 505 -10.30 14.50 50.50
C SER A 505 -9.53 13.49 51.37
N TRP A 506 -9.28 12.31 50.78
CA TRP A 506 -8.07 11.49 50.86
C TRP A 506 -7.33 11.40 52.21
N ASN A 507 -7.30 10.19 52.79
CA ASN A 507 -6.07 9.66 53.40
C ASN A 507 -6.04 8.12 53.46
N HIS A 508 -5.15 7.58 52.61
CA HIS A 508 -4.26 6.44 52.81
C HIS A 508 -4.75 5.24 53.65
N LYS A 509 -5.24 4.20 52.97
CA LYS A 509 -5.25 2.85 53.51
C LYS A 509 -3.83 2.30 53.49
N ASN A 510 -3.30 2.07 54.68
CA ASN A 510 -1.97 1.54 54.97
C ASN A 510 -1.61 0.30 54.13
N LEU A 511 -0.41 0.33 53.57
CA LEU A 511 0.18 -0.60 52.60
C LEU A 511 0.77 -1.89 53.20
N ASN A 512 0.39 -2.30 54.42
CA ASN A 512 1.08 -3.38 55.14
C ASN A 512 0.19 -4.56 55.56
N LYS A 513 -0.67 -5.03 54.65
CA LYS A 513 -1.20 -6.41 54.65
C LYS A 513 -1.46 -6.80 53.20
N THR A 514 -0.38 -7.04 52.45
CA THR A 514 -0.49 -7.80 51.20
C THR A 514 -0.87 -9.23 51.59
N ASN A 515 -2.18 -9.52 51.64
CA ASN A 515 -2.66 -10.85 51.31
C ASN A 515 -2.11 -11.13 49.90
N GLN A 516 -0.94 -11.77 49.82
CA GLN A 516 -0.58 -12.52 48.65
C GLN A 516 -1.63 -13.62 48.56
N ASN A 517 -2.73 -13.35 47.86
CA ASN A 517 -3.67 -14.38 47.44
C ASN A 517 -2.84 -15.35 46.60
N HIS A 518 -2.33 -16.41 47.22
CA HIS A 518 -1.62 -17.47 46.55
C HIS A 518 -2.53 -17.99 45.43
N LEU A 519 -2.06 -17.85 44.20
CA LEU A 519 -2.79 -18.31 43.02
C LEU A 519 -2.76 -19.84 43.03
N ASN A 520 -3.78 -20.46 43.60
CA ASN A 520 -3.87 -21.93 43.68
C ASN A 520 -4.61 -22.55 42.48
N HIS A 521 -5.12 -21.72 41.57
CA HIS A 521 -5.93 -22.15 40.42
C HIS A 521 -5.75 -21.23 39.21
N TYR A 522 -5.95 -21.79 38.01
CA TYR A 522 -5.92 -21.03 36.75
C TYR A 522 -7.26 -20.37 36.46
N ASP A 523 -7.25 -19.05 36.29
CA ASP A 523 -8.45 -18.28 35.93
C ASP A 523 -8.42 -17.85 34.46
N ILE A 524 -9.40 -18.32 33.70
CA ILE A 524 -9.56 -18.06 32.26
C ILE A 524 -9.87 -16.57 32.00
N TYR A 525 -10.62 -15.92 32.89
CA TYR A 525 -11.15 -14.56 32.68
C TYR A 525 -10.16 -13.46 33.07
N LYS A 526 -9.03 -13.82 33.69
CA LYS A 526 -8.00 -12.83 34.05
C LYS A 526 -7.42 -12.15 32.82
N ARG A 527 -7.34 -10.82 32.95
CA ARG A 527 -6.85 -9.92 31.90
C ARG A 527 -5.33 -9.89 31.83
N ASN A 528 -4.65 -9.94 32.98
CA ASN A 528 -3.19 -9.91 33.04
C ASN A 528 -2.63 -11.34 33.02
N PRO A 529 -1.75 -11.70 32.06
CA PRO A 529 -1.20 -13.04 31.94
C PRO A 529 -0.32 -13.45 33.13
N LEU A 530 0.27 -12.51 33.88
CA LEU A 530 1.11 -12.85 35.04
C LEU A 530 0.28 -13.39 36.22
N TYR A 531 -0.97 -12.96 36.33
CA TYR A 531 -1.83 -13.30 37.47
C TYR A 531 -2.87 -14.38 37.15
N CYS A 532 -2.82 -14.98 35.96
CA CYS A 532 -3.77 -16.02 35.57
C CYS A 532 -3.56 -17.35 36.29
N GLY A 533 -2.38 -17.58 36.89
CA GLY A 533 -2.07 -18.83 37.60
C GLY A 533 -1.75 -20.01 36.66
N SER A 534 -1.28 -19.76 35.43
CA SER A 534 -1.00 -20.82 34.47
C SER A 534 0.05 -21.82 34.94
N ASP A 535 1.01 -21.39 35.77
CA ASP A 535 2.07 -22.24 36.31
C ASP A 535 1.54 -23.40 37.19
N TYR A 536 0.31 -23.31 37.69
CA TYR A 536 -0.28 -24.26 38.63
C TYR A 536 -1.21 -25.28 37.97
N THR A 537 -1.39 -25.23 36.64
CA THR A 537 -2.36 -26.08 35.93
C THR A 537 -1.78 -26.79 34.73
N CYS A 538 -2.07 -28.08 34.58
CA CYS A 538 -1.61 -28.89 33.45
C CYS A 538 -2.25 -28.47 32.12
N LEU A 539 -1.59 -28.77 31.00
CA LEU A 539 -2.09 -28.57 29.63
C LEU A 539 -3.09 -29.67 29.21
N HIS A 540 -4.23 -29.76 29.88
CA HIS A 540 -5.29 -30.74 29.54
C HIS A 540 -5.78 -30.63 28.09
N GLU A 541 -5.71 -29.44 27.50
CA GLU A 541 -6.11 -29.17 26.13
C GLU A 541 -5.31 -30.02 25.12
N LEU A 542 -4.03 -30.30 25.39
CA LEU A 542 -3.21 -31.15 24.52
C LEU A 542 -3.70 -32.60 24.49
N ILE A 543 -4.26 -33.09 25.60
CA ILE A 543 -4.82 -34.45 25.69
C ILE A 543 -6.03 -34.58 24.76
N PHE A 544 -6.90 -33.58 24.75
CA PHE A 544 -8.04 -33.54 23.83
C PHE A 544 -7.60 -33.41 22.37
N LEU A 545 -6.57 -32.59 22.09
CA LEU A 545 -6.03 -32.43 20.74
C LEU A 545 -5.33 -33.69 20.22
N LYS A 546 -4.75 -34.52 21.10
CA LYS A 546 -4.19 -35.83 20.73
C LYS A 546 -5.26 -36.79 20.19
N ASN A 547 -6.48 -36.69 20.72
CA ASN A 547 -7.62 -37.52 20.29
C ASN A 547 -8.49 -36.82 19.23
N HIS A 548 -7.98 -35.77 18.59
CA HIS A 548 -8.72 -35.03 17.58
C HIS A 548 -8.98 -35.87 16.32
N SER A 549 -10.14 -35.68 15.68
CA SER A 549 -10.57 -36.44 14.50
C SER A 549 -9.63 -36.30 13.30
N HIS A 550 -9.04 -35.11 13.14
CA HIS A 550 -8.05 -34.86 12.09
C HIS A 550 -6.67 -35.47 12.43
N PRO A 551 -6.11 -36.39 11.60
CA PRO A 551 -4.92 -37.16 11.94
C PRO A 551 -3.66 -36.30 12.12
N THR A 552 -3.51 -35.22 11.36
CA THR A 552 -2.35 -34.32 11.51
C THR A 552 -2.41 -33.53 12.81
N VAL A 553 -3.61 -33.18 13.30
CA VAL A 553 -3.75 -32.48 14.58
C VAL A 553 -3.35 -33.42 15.71
N ALA A 554 -3.86 -34.65 15.68
CA ALA A 554 -3.48 -35.70 16.62
C ALA A 554 -1.96 -35.96 16.63
N LEU A 555 -1.35 -36.08 15.44
CA LEU A 555 0.10 -36.27 15.31
C LEU A 555 0.90 -35.08 15.86
N PHE A 556 0.51 -33.84 15.51
CA PHE A 556 1.18 -32.63 15.99
C PHE A 556 1.05 -32.47 17.51
N ALA A 557 -0.13 -32.73 18.06
CA ALA A 557 -0.37 -32.70 19.50
C ALA A 557 0.44 -33.80 20.23
N GLN A 558 0.51 -35.01 19.66
CA GLN A 558 1.32 -36.10 20.21
C GLN A 558 2.82 -35.75 20.19
N ASN A 559 3.33 -35.20 19.08
CA ASN A 559 4.72 -34.77 19.01
C ASN A 559 5.04 -33.72 20.08
N LEU A 560 4.16 -32.75 20.26
CA LEU A 560 4.34 -31.71 21.29
C LEU A 560 4.27 -32.30 22.71
N PHE A 561 3.40 -33.27 22.94
CA PHE A 561 3.30 -34.01 24.21
C PHE A 561 4.57 -34.82 24.51
N ASP A 562 5.13 -35.48 23.50
CA ASP A 562 6.40 -36.23 23.58
C ASP A 562 7.64 -35.31 23.67
N GLY A 563 7.46 -33.99 23.62
CA GLY A 563 8.56 -33.02 23.55
C GLY A 563 9.32 -33.00 22.22
N LYS A 564 8.79 -33.65 21.19
CA LYS A 564 9.36 -33.69 19.85
C LYS A 564 9.03 -32.43 19.06
N SER A 565 10.00 -32.02 18.27
CA SER A 565 9.93 -30.92 17.32
C SER A 565 8.97 -31.26 16.17
N ILE A 566 8.06 -30.34 15.80
CA ILE A 566 7.20 -30.49 14.63
C ILE A 566 7.88 -29.79 13.45
N ASP A 567 8.25 -30.56 12.42
CA ASP A 567 8.86 -30.02 11.20
C ASP A 567 7.83 -30.02 10.07
N TYR A 568 7.39 -28.82 9.69
CA TYR A 568 6.42 -28.62 8.62
C TYR A 568 6.82 -27.43 7.73
N ASN A 569 7.04 -27.71 6.45
CA ASN A 569 7.60 -26.75 5.49
C ASN A 569 6.54 -25.98 4.67
N GLY A 570 5.24 -26.21 4.95
CA GLY A 570 4.11 -25.57 4.27
C GLY A 570 3.47 -24.42 5.06
N ASN A 571 2.33 -23.90 4.57
CA ASN A 571 1.53 -22.92 5.31
C ASN A 571 0.29 -23.60 5.90
N PRO A 572 0.26 -23.88 7.22
CA PRO A 572 -0.82 -24.66 7.84
C PRO A 572 -2.20 -24.01 7.67
N LEU A 573 -2.28 -22.68 7.66
CA LEU A 573 -3.55 -21.95 7.51
C LEU A 573 -4.18 -22.13 6.13
N VAL A 574 -3.38 -22.44 5.11
CA VAL A 574 -3.84 -22.66 3.74
C VAL A 574 -3.98 -24.15 3.45
N ASP A 575 -3.01 -24.95 3.89
CA ASP A 575 -2.88 -26.36 3.52
C ASP A 575 -3.97 -27.25 4.10
N PHE A 576 -4.37 -27.01 5.34
CA PHE A 576 -5.38 -27.82 6.04
C PHE A 576 -6.80 -27.28 5.85
N ASN A 577 -7.00 -26.33 4.93
CA ASN A 577 -8.32 -25.78 4.65
C ASN A 577 -9.15 -26.82 3.88
N SER A 578 -10.39 -27.06 4.30
CA SER A 578 -11.31 -28.00 3.65
C SER A 578 -11.46 -27.73 2.16
N MET A 579 -11.51 -26.47 1.73
CA MET A 579 -11.57 -26.12 0.30
C MET A 579 -10.34 -26.62 -0.47
N ARG A 580 -9.16 -26.63 0.14
CA ARG A 580 -7.95 -27.19 -0.50
C ARG A 580 -7.98 -28.70 -0.56
N PHE A 581 -8.52 -29.35 0.47
CA PHE A 581 -8.73 -30.78 0.44
C PHE A 581 -9.68 -31.16 -0.70
N PHE A 582 -10.82 -30.46 -0.84
CA PHE A 582 -11.75 -30.66 -1.95
C PHE A 582 -11.14 -30.33 -3.30
N ASP A 583 -10.39 -29.23 -3.43
CA ASP A 583 -9.68 -28.93 -4.68
C ASP A 583 -8.78 -30.11 -5.09
N ARG A 584 -8.09 -30.73 -4.13
CA ARG A 584 -7.18 -31.85 -4.41
C ARG A 584 -7.89 -33.18 -4.57
N PHE A 585 -9.09 -33.33 -4.01
CA PHE A 585 -9.94 -34.50 -4.16
C PHE A 585 -10.75 -34.48 -5.47
N VAL A 586 -11.19 -33.31 -5.92
CA VAL A 586 -12.13 -33.12 -7.04
C VAL A 586 -11.42 -32.83 -8.37
N TYR A 587 -10.22 -32.23 -8.39
CA TYR A 587 -9.60 -31.79 -9.64
C TYR A 587 -8.67 -32.79 -10.32
N LYS A 588 -9.21 -33.29 -11.45
CA LYS A 588 -8.65 -34.01 -12.62
C LYS A 588 -7.31 -33.54 -13.20
N ASN A 589 -6.74 -32.43 -12.73
CA ASN A 589 -5.45 -31.85 -13.13
C ASN A 589 -5.22 -30.59 -12.29
N PRO A 590 -4.19 -30.50 -11.43
CA PRO A 590 -3.84 -29.22 -10.81
C PRO A 590 -3.56 -28.22 -11.95
N LYS A 591 -4.18 -27.02 -11.91
CA LYS A 591 -3.87 -25.95 -12.87
C LYS A 591 -2.35 -25.89 -12.99
N LYS A 592 -1.81 -26.07 -14.22
CA LYS A 592 -0.36 -26.09 -14.49
C LYS A 592 0.32 -25.04 -13.61
N GLN A 593 1.31 -25.46 -12.83
CA GLN A 593 2.01 -24.58 -11.91
C GLN A 593 2.43 -23.33 -12.68
N ILE A 594 1.83 -22.19 -12.34
CA ILE A 594 2.21 -20.92 -12.96
C ILE A 594 3.67 -20.72 -12.55
N THR A 595 4.57 -20.81 -13.52
CA THR A 595 6.00 -20.65 -13.26
C THR A 595 6.23 -19.27 -12.66
N LYS A 596 7.26 -19.14 -11.81
CA LYS A 596 7.70 -17.86 -11.22
C LYS A 596 7.83 -16.76 -12.28
N HIS A 597 8.14 -17.16 -13.52
CA HIS A 597 8.27 -16.31 -14.71
C HIS A 597 6.92 -15.82 -15.29
N GLU A 598 5.87 -16.64 -15.33
CA GLU A 598 4.52 -16.21 -15.72
C GLU A 598 3.84 -15.31 -14.67
N LEU A 599 4.17 -15.52 -13.39
CA LEU A 599 3.71 -14.69 -12.26
C LEU A 599 4.26 -13.26 -12.30
N LEU A 600 5.47 -13.08 -12.82
CA LEU A 600 6.09 -11.76 -13.01
C LEU A 600 5.49 -10.99 -14.21
N ARG A 601 4.94 -11.70 -15.21
CA ARG A 601 4.31 -11.08 -16.40
C ARG A 601 2.90 -10.56 -16.13
N LYS A 602 2.11 -11.20 -15.26
CA LYS A 602 0.80 -10.67 -14.82
C LYS A 602 1.01 -9.58 -13.76
N LYS A 603 1.16 -8.33 -14.21
CA LYS A 603 1.32 -7.11 -13.39
C LYS A 603 0.14 -6.87 -12.42
N SER A 604 0.08 -7.64 -11.33
CA SER A 604 -0.61 -7.23 -10.11
C SER A 604 0.35 -7.46 -8.95
N ARG A 605 1.07 -6.39 -8.57
CA ARG A 605 1.96 -6.35 -7.39
C ARG A 605 1.23 -6.71 -6.08
N HIS A 606 -0.09 -6.89 -6.09
CA HIS A 606 -0.91 -7.31 -4.95
C HIS A 606 -1.28 -8.80 -4.94
N ALA A 607 -1.00 -9.55 -6.02
CA ALA A 607 -1.27 -10.98 -6.13
C ALA A 607 -0.05 -11.84 -5.77
N ALA A 608 1.18 -11.36 -5.98
CA ALA A 608 2.40 -12.17 -5.78
C ALA A 608 2.58 -12.68 -4.32
N GLY A 609 2.11 -11.93 -3.32
CA GLY A 609 2.10 -12.37 -1.91
C GLY A 609 0.92 -13.29 -1.53
N ARG A 610 0.02 -13.61 -2.47
CA ARG A 610 -1.21 -14.39 -2.25
C ARG A 610 -1.25 -15.74 -2.98
N LEU A 611 -0.24 -16.08 -3.79
CA LEU A 611 -0.18 -17.37 -4.46
C LEU A 611 0.75 -18.32 -3.70
N TYR A 612 0.12 -19.28 -3.04
CA TYR A 612 0.75 -20.43 -2.42
C TYR A 612 1.28 -21.38 -3.50
N LEU A 613 2.56 -21.75 -3.43
CA LEU A 613 3.15 -22.83 -4.23
C LEU A 613 3.28 -24.08 -3.34
N PRO A 614 2.51 -25.15 -3.60
CA PRO A 614 2.68 -26.41 -2.87
C PRO A 614 4.07 -27.00 -3.12
N LYS A 615 4.66 -27.60 -2.08
CA LYS A 615 5.97 -28.26 -2.14
C LYS A 615 5.85 -29.73 -1.73
N GLY A 616 6.71 -30.58 -2.27
CA GLY A 616 6.76 -32.02 -1.97
C GLY A 616 5.58 -32.80 -2.56
N VAL A 617 5.10 -33.82 -1.83
CA VAL A 617 3.99 -34.71 -2.25
C VAL A 617 2.73 -33.93 -2.64
N LYS A 618 2.50 -32.75 -2.04
CA LYS A 618 1.36 -31.86 -2.34
C LYS A 618 1.42 -31.20 -3.72
N ALA A 619 2.60 -31.15 -4.33
CA ALA A 619 2.79 -30.58 -5.65
C ALA A 619 2.44 -31.57 -6.77
N VAL A 620 2.38 -32.86 -6.44
CA VAL A 620 2.05 -33.95 -7.37
C VAL A 620 0.53 -34.04 -7.52
N ALA A 621 0.06 -34.29 -8.75
CA ALA A 621 -1.35 -34.50 -9.02
C ALA A 621 -1.82 -35.82 -8.37
N VAL A 622 -2.94 -35.77 -7.66
CA VAL A 622 -3.45 -36.94 -6.91
C VAL A 622 -3.83 -38.10 -7.83
N ASP A 623 -4.26 -37.79 -9.06
CA ASP A 623 -4.61 -38.79 -10.09
C ASP A 623 -3.40 -39.40 -10.81
N SER A 624 -2.19 -38.87 -10.59
CA SER A 624 -1.01 -39.35 -11.32
C SER A 624 -0.54 -40.71 -10.78
N ASN A 625 -0.08 -41.58 -11.69
CA ASN A 625 0.59 -42.83 -11.33
C ASN A 625 1.87 -42.60 -10.49
N GLU A 626 2.45 -41.40 -10.55
CA GLU A 626 3.57 -41.00 -9.69
C GLU A 626 3.14 -40.92 -8.21
N TYR A 627 1.92 -40.46 -7.94
CA TYR A 627 1.37 -40.33 -6.59
C TYR A 627 1.09 -41.68 -5.93
N THR A 628 0.55 -42.66 -6.67
CA THR A 628 0.24 -44.00 -6.14
C THR A 628 1.48 -44.87 -5.89
N ARG A 629 2.58 -44.59 -6.59
CA ARG A 629 3.88 -45.28 -6.44
C ARG A 629 4.74 -44.76 -5.27
N LEU A 630 4.34 -43.68 -4.61
CA LEU A 630 5.06 -43.16 -3.45
C LEU A 630 5.08 -44.18 -2.30
N ASN A 631 6.21 -44.23 -1.58
CA ASN A 631 6.35 -45.12 -0.44
C ASN A 631 5.40 -44.69 0.70
N PRO A 632 4.54 -45.57 1.23
CA PRO A 632 3.55 -45.23 2.27
C PRO A 632 4.15 -44.63 3.54
N ALA A 633 5.41 -44.95 3.86
CA ALA A 633 6.10 -44.40 5.03
C ALA A 633 6.44 -42.90 4.91
N HIS A 634 6.61 -42.40 3.69
CA HIS A 634 6.99 -41.00 3.42
C HIS A 634 5.79 -40.07 3.20
N ILE A 635 4.56 -40.59 3.36
CA ILE A 635 3.33 -39.86 3.10
C ILE A 635 2.90 -39.10 4.36
N PRO A 636 2.79 -37.76 4.29
CA PRO A 636 2.30 -36.93 5.39
C PRO A 636 0.91 -37.38 5.88
N ALA A 637 0.63 -37.23 7.18
CA ALA A 637 -0.60 -37.74 7.80
C ALA A 637 -1.89 -37.21 7.15
N ASP A 638 -1.86 -35.99 6.63
CA ASP A 638 -2.94 -35.34 5.89
C ASP A 638 -3.18 -35.91 4.48
N GLU A 639 -2.15 -36.50 3.86
CA GLU A 639 -2.22 -37.10 2.53
C GLU A 639 -2.61 -38.58 2.55
N ARG A 640 -2.50 -39.24 3.70
CA ARG A 640 -2.74 -40.69 3.84
C ARG A 640 -4.14 -41.09 3.38
N PHE A 641 -5.14 -40.25 3.61
CA PHE A 641 -6.51 -40.50 3.14
C PHE A 641 -6.56 -40.53 1.62
N LEU A 642 -6.05 -39.48 0.96
CA LEU A 642 -6.02 -39.35 -0.50
C LEU A 642 -5.23 -40.50 -1.14
N TYR A 643 -4.07 -40.83 -0.57
CA TYR A 643 -3.24 -41.94 -1.07
C TYR A 643 -3.95 -43.30 -0.95
N THR A 644 -4.51 -43.62 0.23
CA THR A 644 -5.19 -44.91 0.45
C THR A 644 -6.43 -45.04 -0.45
N PHE A 645 -7.17 -43.94 -0.63
CA PHE A 645 -8.32 -43.90 -1.53
C PHE A 645 -7.92 -44.16 -2.98
N MET A 646 -6.92 -43.44 -3.50
CA MET A 646 -6.47 -43.59 -4.89
C MET A 646 -5.84 -44.97 -5.15
N LYS A 647 -5.12 -45.53 -4.17
CA LYS A 647 -4.59 -46.89 -4.26
C LYS A 647 -5.71 -47.93 -4.32
N MET A 648 -6.72 -47.83 -3.45
CA MET A 648 -7.89 -48.72 -3.51
C MET A 648 -8.62 -48.59 -4.85
N ARG A 649 -8.72 -47.37 -5.39
CA ARG A 649 -9.33 -47.12 -6.70
C ARG A 649 -8.56 -47.78 -7.84
N GLN A 650 -7.23 -47.69 -7.82
CA GLN A 650 -6.37 -48.36 -8.78
C GLN A 650 -6.54 -49.89 -8.69
N GLU A 651 -6.51 -50.46 -7.48
CA GLU A 651 -6.72 -51.89 -7.25
C GLU A 651 -8.11 -52.37 -7.74
N ASN A 652 -9.18 -51.61 -7.49
CA ASN A 652 -10.52 -51.94 -7.98
C ASN A 652 -10.64 -51.81 -9.51
N SER A 653 -9.93 -50.85 -10.13
CA SER A 653 -9.88 -50.69 -11.58
C SER A 653 -9.12 -51.85 -12.25
N GLU A 654 -8.00 -52.27 -11.66
CA GLU A 654 -7.23 -53.44 -12.10
C GLU A 654 -8.08 -54.72 -12.00
N LEU A 655 -8.78 -54.93 -10.87
CA LEU A 655 -9.73 -56.04 -10.70
C LEU A 655 -10.91 -56.01 -11.68
N ALA A 656 -11.39 -54.82 -12.08
CA ALA A 656 -12.45 -54.67 -13.06
C ALA A 656 -11.96 -54.93 -14.49
N GLN A 657 -10.72 -54.55 -14.82
CA GLN A 657 -10.07 -54.84 -16.10
C GLN A 657 -9.75 -56.32 -16.27
N ASP A 658 -9.31 -57.01 -15.21
CA ASP A 658 -9.07 -58.46 -15.23
C ASP A 658 -10.38 -59.25 -15.42
N ASN A 659 -11.48 -58.79 -14.82
CA ASN A 659 -12.81 -59.37 -15.04
C ASN A 659 -13.39 -59.08 -16.44
N LYS A 660 -13.04 -57.92 -17.06
CA LYS A 660 -13.39 -57.60 -18.45
C LYS A 660 -12.54 -58.41 -19.45
N LYS A 661 -11.26 -58.65 -19.19
CA LYS A 661 -10.39 -59.49 -20.05
C LYS A 661 -10.82 -60.96 -20.11
N GLN A 662 -11.56 -61.45 -19.12
CA GLN A 662 -12.20 -62.78 -19.19
C GLN A 662 -13.52 -62.82 -19.98
N LYS A 663 -14.06 -61.66 -20.40
CA LYS A 663 -15.29 -61.54 -21.19
C LYS A 663 -15.07 -60.56 -22.35
N LEU A 664 -14.74 -61.11 -23.53
CA LEU A 664 -14.65 -60.48 -24.87
C LEU A 664 -13.23 -60.21 -25.38
N SER A 665 -12.84 -61.01 -26.37
CA SER A 665 -11.86 -60.75 -27.41
C SER A 665 -12.44 -59.77 -28.45
N ASP A 666 -11.58 -58.89 -28.95
CA ASP A 666 -11.77 -57.98 -30.09
C ASP A 666 -12.79 -56.86 -29.92
N GLU A 667 -12.32 -55.70 -29.46
CA GLU A 667 -12.56 -54.39 -30.08
C GLU A 667 -11.60 -53.35 -29.48
N ASP A 668 -11.12 -52.45 -30.34
CA ASP A 668 -9.99 -51.55 -30.14
C ASP A 668 -10.05 -50.71 -28.85
N ILE A 669 -9.00 -50.84 -28.02
CA ILE A 669 -8.79 -50.03 -26.82
C ILE A 669 -8.15 -48.70 -27.25
N ASP A 670 -8.95 -47.64 -27.34
CA ASP A 670 -8.47 -46.26 -27.29
C ASP A 670 -8.00 -45.97 -25.86
N ASP A 671 -6.68 -45.92 -25.65
CA ASP A 671 -5.97 -45.70 -24.37
C ASP A 671 -6.16 -44.28 -23.79
N ASN A 672 -7.38 -43.75 -23.83
CA ASN A 672 -7.70 -42.41 -23.32
C ASN A 672 -9.03 -42.36 -22.56
N GLU A 673 -9.38 -43.43 -21.84
CA GLU A 673 -10.44 -43.38 -20.83
C GLU A 673 -9.97 -42.56 -19.63
N SER A 674 -10.14 -41.25 -19.78
CA SER A 674 -9.99 -40.24 -18.74
C SER A 674 -10.94 -40.51 -17.57
N ILE A 675 -10.46 -41.35 -16.63
CA ILE A 675 -11.02 -41.69 -15.31
C ILE A 675 -12.13 -40.72 -14.91
N SER A 676 -13.37 -41.19 -14.99
CA SER A 676 -14.58 -40.40 -14.70
C SER A 676 -14.59 -39.88 -13.26
N SER A 677 -15.38 -38.85 -13.01
CA SER A 677 -15.63 -38.31 -11.67
C SER A 677 -15.99 -39.43 -10.69
N VAL A 678 -15.45 -39.36 -9.47
CA VAL A 678 -15.83 -40.25 -8.36
C VAL A 678 -17.35 -40.23 -8.23
N SER A 679 -18.00 -41.39 -8.34
CA SER A 679 -19.42 -41.49 -8.05
C SER A 679 -19.63 -41.53 -6.54
N ASP A 680 -20.71 -40.91 -6.05
CA ASP A 680 -21.04 -40.89 -4.61
C ASP A 680 -21.09 -42.33 -4.03
N ASP A 681 -21.58 -43.29 -4.81
CA ASP A 681 -21.62 -44.72 -4.45
C ASP A 681 -20.22 -45.34 -4.25
N GLU A 682 -19.22 -44.93 -5.03
CA GLU A 682 -17.83 -45.42 -4.89
C GLU A 682 -17.20 -44.88 -3.61
N PHE A 683 -17.47 -43.61 -3.31
CA PHE A 683 -17.00 -42.95 -2.09
C PHE A 683 -17.64 -43.55 -0.83
N ASP A 684 -18.95 -43.80 -0.84
CA ASP A 684 -19.67 -44.43 0.28
C ASP A 684 -19.24 -45.88 0.52
N LYS A 685 -18.91 -46.63 -0.54
CA LYS A 685 -18.28 -47.96 -0.42
C LYS A 685 -16.90 -47.90 0.24
N TYR A 686 -16.13 -46.85 0.00
CA TYR A 686 -14.85 -46.67 0.70
C TYR A 686 -15.05 -46.30 2.17
N LEU A 687 -15.95 -45.36 2.47
CA LEU A 687 -16.25 -44.97 3.84
C LEU A 687 -16.80 -46.14 4.68
N SER A 688 -17.62 -47.01 4.09
CA SER A 688 -18.13 -48.20 4.76
C SER A 688 -17.06 -49.27 5.03
N LYS A 689 -16.00 -49.35 4.21
CA LYS A 689 -14.80 -50.17 4.49
C LYS A 689 -13.92 -49.56 5.58
N LEU A 690 -13.88 -48.23 5.67
CA LEU A 690 -13.11 -47.49 6.66
C LEU A 690 -13.69 -47.52 8.08
N LYS A 691 -14.87 -48.15 8.30
CA LYS A 691 -15.59 -48.23 9.59
C LYS A 691 -14.63 -48.02 10.76
N PHE A 692 -14.63 -46.78 11.25
CA PHE A 692 -13.77 -46.35 12.33
C PHE A 692 -13.97 -47.34 13.48
N LYS A 693 -12.91 -48.06 13.86
CA LYS A 693 -12.87 -48.67 15.19
C LYS A 693 -13.05 -47.48 16.15
N LYS A 694 -14.22 -47.40 16.76
CA LYS A 694 -14.54 -46.44 17.81
C LYS A 694 -13.50 -46.53 18.93
#